data_AF-A0A7C0W9S0-F1
#
_entry.id   AF-A0A7C0W9S0-F1
#
_cell.length_a   1.000
_cell.length_b   1.000
_cell.length_c   1.000
_cell.angle_alpha   90.00
_cell.angle_beta   90.00
_cell.angle_gamma   90.00
#
_symmetry.space_group_name_H-M   'P 1'
#
loop_
_entity.id
_entity.type
_entity.pdbx_description
1 polymer ?
#
loop_
_entity_poly.entity_id
_entity_poly.type
_entity_poly.pdbx_seq_one_letter_code
_entity_poly.pdbx_strand_id
1 'polypeptide(L)'
;MKNFTALLALFCILLTAIPAYAVTFRVEATPELEPGVVEVGTPFTFDMYLNNNDGIDQVGYSWPLYFYSPDESITSIIHRNVQGYSADSIPFGASYNDSSILMLNGFDSFWTGMNKWFGFGWNGTLPDSINHTTFSTAGWPPDLGEQLYVQFAFRIDEPGTFCVDSLDHPEDVYDWLFDPPGTNQAFNGPYCWIIGCVNDYDCDGVVNSLDNCPNTPNAGQGDSDGDDIGDACDKCPNDPDNDADGDDVCGDIDNCPAVYNQNQTDTDSDGVGNECDNCIVIANSNQDNADGDNYGDVCDNCPDDANNDQSDADFDTHGDVCDNCPDDYNPNQADNDADEIGNDCDNCPDHANAGQDNSDADTYGDACDNCPAVTNEDQQNSDSDSHGDVCDNCVTVDNESQANSDSDIYGDACDNCPAVANPDQADGDGDNVGDVCDNCIDDPNSDQQNSDADSRGDICDNCPTVTNEDQVNSDGDTYGDACDNCPDITNQDQADADSDGIGDLCDACPNDPDNDADGDNVCGDVDNCPSDANTDQSDIDEDNVGDVCDNCPDDSNDDQQNSDGDSHGDICDNCPTVTNEDQVNSDGDTYGDACDNCPDITNQDQADADEDGIGDVCDACPNDADNDADGDNVCGDVDNCPNASNSDQADVDEDGVGNVCDNCPETANTDQQNSDSDSRGDVCDNCPQTANEDQQNSDTDEFGDACDNCPGVTNGDQQNSDTDEYGDVCDNCPTVTNSDQANSDNDSYGNVCDNCPVEDNEDQQNSDNDSYGDVCDNCPVNDNEDQLNSDNDSHGDVCDNCEFDDNEDQLDSDGDGIGDVCAFTCGDPNDDGYINILDVAFLINYLYKGGPPPVFMQAADTNSSLTIDILDIVIILNYLYNYGFDPNCPTTWID
;
A
#
# COMPACT_ATOMS: atom_id res chain seq x y z
N MET A 1 32.24 55.81 -96.91
CA MET A 1 32.90 55.70 -98.24
C MET A 1 32.76 54.25 -98.68
N LYS A 2 32.09 53.79 -99.73
CA LYS A 2 31.29 54.27 -100.88
C LYS A 2 30.30 53.10 -101.14
N ASN A 3 28.99 53.30 -101.19
CA ASN A 3 28.14 53.35 -102.42
C ASN A 3 28.23 52.08 -103.30
N PHE A 4 27.17 51.35 -103.72
CA PHE A 4 25.87 51.80 -104.27
C PHE A 4 24.92 50.60 -104.63
N THR A 5 23.60 50.76 -104.39
CA THR A 5 22.37 50.38 -105.17
C THR A 5 22.20 48.99 -105.84
N ALA A 6 21.12 48.20 -105.67
CA ALA A 6 19.64 48.41 -105.74
C ALA A 6 19.01 48.38 -107.16
N LEU A 7 18.15 47.38 -107.43
CA LEU A 7 16.82 47.36 -108.11
C LEU A 7 16.58 45.98 -108.79
N LEU A 8 15.39 45.38 -109.00
CA LEU A 8 13.98 45.40 -108.56
C LEU A 8 13.15 44.78 -109.72
N ALA A 9 12.04 44.09 -109.37
CA ALA A 9 10.88 43.66 -110.18
C ALA A 9 10.92 42.20 -110.74
N LEU A 10 10.19 41.20 -110.20
CA LEU A 10 8.73 41.05 -109.89
C LEU A 10 7.91 41.11 -111.21
N PHE A 11 7.09 40.16 -111.68
CA PHE A 11 6.27 39.10 -111.08
C PHE A 11 5.61 38.22 -112.20
N CYS A 12 5.30 36.95 -111.89
CA CYS A 12 4.19 36.06 -112.36
C CYS A 12 4.69 34.59 -112.33
N ILE A 13 4.50 33.79 -111.25
CA ILE A 13 3.27 33.08 -110.80
C ILE A 13 2.73 32.14 -111.91
N LEU A 14 2.46 30.82 -111.78
CA LEU A 14 2.28 29.84 -110.70
C LEU A 14 2.45 28.43 -111.35
N LEU A 15 3.12 27.48 -110.70
CA LEU A 15 2.67 26.08 -110.57
C LEU A 15 3.64 25.32 -109.66
N THR A 16 3.08 24.95 -108.53
CA THR A 16 3.62 24.19 -107.40
C THR A 16 4.05 22.79 -107.80
N ALA A 17 5.27 22.42 -107.43
CA ALA A 17 5.63 21.03 -107.14
C ALA A 17 6.42 21.08 -105.83
N ILE A 18 5.71 20.87 -104.73
CA ILE A 18 6.30 20.50 -103.44
C ILE A 18 6.90 19.12 -103.68
N PRO A 19 8.19 18.86 -103.43
CA PRO A 19 8.61 17.49 -103.31
C PRO A 19 8.13 16.99 -101.94
N ALA A 20 7.18 16.05 -101.98
CA ALA A 20 6.71 15.33 -100.81
C ALA A 20 7.87 14.48 -100.27
N TYR A 21 8.28 14.76 -99.03
CA TYR A 21 9.26 13.94 -98.32
C TYR A 21 8.73 13.71 -96.90
N ALA A 22 7.96 12.64 -96.76
CA ALA A 22 7.82 11.84 -95.55
C ALA A 22 7.28 10.48 -96.04
N VAL A 23 8.03 9.41 -95.82
CA VAL A 23 7.55 8.04 -96.01
C VAL A 23 7.19 7.55 -94.61
N THR A 24 5.93 7.19 -94.38
CA THR A 24 5.53 6.52 -93.15
C THR A 24 5.52 5.01 -93.39
N PHE A 25 6.05 4.25 -92.43
CA PHE A 25 6.11 2.79 -92.46
C PHE A 25 5.09 2.25 -91.47
N ARG A 26 4.20 1.37 -91.93
CA ARG A 26 3.24 0.68 -91.07
C ARG A 26 3.45 -0.82 -91.18
N VAL A 27 3.58 -1.49 -90.04
CA VAL A 27 3.76 -2.95 -89.98
C VAL A 27 2.52 -3.57 -89.35
N GLU A 28 1.98 -4.63 -89.96
CA GLU A 28 0.88 -5.43 -89.41
C GLU A 28 1.24 -6.91 -89.39
N ALA A 29 0.81 -7.63 -88.36
CA ALA A 29 0.80 -9.09 -88.39
C ALA A 29 -0.50 -9.61 -89.04
N THR A 30 -0.36 -10.57 -89.96
CA THR A 30 -1.49 -11.25 -90.63
C THR A 30 -1.38 -12.77 -90.41
N PRO A 31 -2.44 -13.46 -89.92
CA PRO A 31 -3.63 -12.89 -89.32
C PRO A 31 -3.27 -12.05 -88.08
N GLU A 32 -4.13 -11.09 -87.73
CA GLU A 32 -3.95 -10.27 -86.53
C GLU A 32 -3.82 -11.18 -85.30
N LEU A 33 -2.75 -11.00 -84.53
CA LEU A 33 -2.43 -11.82 -83.36
C LEU A 33 -2.98 -11.12 -82.11
N GLU A 34 -3.94 -11.76 -81.44
CA GLU A 34 -4.47 -11.26 -80.16
C GLU A 34 -3.41 -11.44 -79.04
N PRO A 35 -3.35 -10.53 -78.05
CA PRO A 35 -2.50 -10.71 -76.87
C PRO A 35 -2.82 -12.02 -76.15
N GLY A 36 -1.80 -12.84 -75.87
CA GLY A 36 -1.98 -14.15 -75.25
C GLY A 36 -0.89 -15.16 -75.62
N VAL A 37 -1.08 -16.41 -75.21
CA VAL A 37 -0.12 -17.50 -75.49
C VAL A 37 -0.16 -17.87 -76.97
N VAL A 38 0.99 -17.82 -77.63
CA VAL A 38 1.22 -18.26 -79.01
C VAL A 38 1.88 -19.64 -79.00
N GLU A 39 1.30 -20.60 -79.71
CA GLU A 39 1.85 -21.95 -79.81
C GLU A 39 3.10 -22.00 -80.69
N VAL A 40 4.16 -22.66 -80.19
CA VAL A 40 5.41 -22.89 -80.92
C VAL A 40 5.11 -23.65 -82.23
N GLY A 41 5.62 -23.15 -83.35
CA GLY A 41 5.44 -23.74 -84.68
C GLY A 41 4.27 -23.18 -85.49
N THR A 42 3.46 -22.26 -84.95
CA THR A 42 2.37 -21.63 -85.70
C THR A 42 2.92 -20.48 -86.58
N PRO A 43 2.71 -20.53 -87.91
CA PRO A 43 3.23 -19.50 -88.81
C PRO A 43 2.34 -18.25 -88.88
N PHE A 44 2.97 -17.09 -88.96
CA PHE A 44 2.32 -15.79 -89.20
C PHE A 44 3.16 -14.96 -90.17
N THR A 45 2.61 -13.86 -90.70
CA THR A 45 3.32 -12.95 -91.63
C THR A 45 3.32 -11.53 -91.10
N PHE A 46 4.45 -10.82 -91.21
CA PHE A 46 4.45 -9.35 -91.11
C PHE A 46 4.33 -8.72 -92.49
N ASP A 47 3.31 -7.89 -92.66
CA ASP A 47 3.09 -7.09 -93.86
C ASP A 47 3.54 -5.65 -93.59
N MET A 48 4.49 -5.17 -94.39
CA MET A 48 4.98 -3.80 -94.35
C MET A 48 4.30 -2.96 -95.43
N TYR A 49 3.64 -1.90 -95.00
CA TYR A 49 2.96 -0.91 -95.85
C TYR A 49 3.79 0.38 -95.89
N LEU A 50 3.95 0.91 -97.10
CA LEU A 50 4.68 2.15 -97.37
C LEU A 50 3.69 3.19 -97.89
N ASN A 51 3.58 4.34 -97.21
CA ASN A 51 2.73 5.45 -97.64
C ASN A 51 3.61 6.63 -98.11
N ASN A 52 3.31 7.18 -99.29
CA ASN A 52 4.03 8.32 -99.88
C ASN A 52 3.21 9.64 -99.80
N ASN A 53 2.24 9.71 -98.89
CA ASN A 53 1.27 10.79 -98.71
C ASN A 53 0.29 10.99 -99.90
N ASP A 54 0.07 9.99 -100.77
CA ASP A 54 -1.00 9.99 -101.79
C ASP A 54 -2.35 9.44 -101.29
N GLY A 55 -2.39 8.97 -100.04
CA GLY A 55 -3.59 8.42 -99.39
C GLY A 55 -3.89 6.96 -99.73
N ILE A 56 -2.95 6.23 -100.35
CA ILE A 56 -3.09 4.81 -100.69
C ILE A 56 -1.91 4.03 -100.14
N ASP A 57 -2.15 3.19 -99.13
CA ASP A 57 -1.14 2.26 -98.61
C ASP A 57 -0.85 1.18 -99.66
N GLN A 58 0.42 1.01 -100.03
CA GLN A 58 0.86 -0.12 -100.86
C GLN A 58 1.68 -1.08 -100.01
N VAL A 59 1.33 -2.37 -100.05
CA VAL A 59 2.14 -3.45 -99.45
C VAL A 59 3.47 -3.49 -100.18
N GLY A 60 4.53 -3.10 -99.48
CA GLY A 60 5.89 -3.11 -100.00
C GLY A 60 6.57 -4.46 -99.86
N TYR A 61 6.27 -5.18 -98.78
CA TYR A 61 6.95 -6.43 -98.44
C TYR A 61 6.16 -7.28 -97.43
N SER A 62 6.13 -8.61 -97.61
CA SER A 62 5.54 -9.58 -96.65
C SER A 62 6.57 -10.60 -96.16
N TRP A 63 6.75 -10.74 -94.84
CA TRP A 63 7.71 -11.65 -94.19
C TRP A 63 7.01 -12.80 -93.44
N PRO A 64 7.07 -14.06 -93.92
CA PRO A 64 6.58 -15.21 -93.17
C PRO A 64 7.55 -15.66 -92.07
N LEU A 65 7.02 -15.90 -90.87
CA LEU A 65 7.74 -16.25 -89.63
C LEU A 65 7.04 -17.37 -88.86
N TYR A 66 7.80 -18.16 -88.11
CA TYR A 66 7.29 -19.07 -87.08
C TYR A 66 8.39 -19.32 -86.03
N PHE A 67 8.00 -19.52 -84.76
CA PHE A 67 8.92 -19.87 -83.68
C PHE A 67 9.12 -21.40 -83.61
N TYR A 68 10.34 -21.86 -83.32
CA TYR A 68 10.65 -23.30 -83.24
C TYR A 68 11.68 -23.60 -82.15
N SER A 69 11.33 -24.45 -81.16
CA SER A 69 12.20 -24.95 -80.08
C SER A 69 12.59 -26.41 -80.36
N PRO A 70 13.83 -26.72 -80.77
CA PRO A 70 14.22 -28.07 -81.19
C PRO A 70 14.34 -29.10 -80.06
N ASP A 71 14.50 -28.63 -78.82
CA ASP A 71 14.73 -29.40 -77.59
C ASP A 71 13.48 -29.53 -76.70
N GLU A 72 12.36 -28.93 -77.11
CA GLU A 72 11.07 -28.89 -76.38
C GLU A 72 11.12 -28.24 -74.98
N SER A 73 12.19 -27.51 -74.64
CA SER A 73 12.35 -26.87 -73.32
C SER A 73 11.44 -25.65 -73.14
N ILE A 74 11.16 -24.92 -74.22
CA ILE A 74 10.30 -23.73 -74.21
C ILE A 74 8.87 -24.15 -74.56
N THR A 75 8.00 -24.14 -73.55
CA THR A 75 6.62 -24.66 -73.66
C THR A 75 5.56 -23.58 -73.89
N SER A 76 5.90 -22.29 -73.75
CA SER A 76 4.99 -21.18 -74.00
C SER A 76 5.70 -19.91 -74.47
N ILE A 77 5.06 -19.15 -75.37
CA ILE A 77 5.47 -17.82 -75.83
C ILE A 77 4.27 -16.91 -75.63
N ILE A 78 4.43 -15.75 -74.99
CA ILE A 78 3.31 -14.83 -74.72
C ILE A 78 3.45 -13.59 -75.59
N HIS A 79 2.53 -13.42 -76.54
CA HIS A 79 2.37 -12.17 -77.28
C HIS A 79 1.69 -11.11 -76.41
N ARG A 80 2.27 -9.91 -76.34
CA ARG A 80 1.68 -8.73 -75.71
C ARG A 80 1.59 -7.59 -76.72
N ASN A 81 0.43 -6.94 -76.76
CA ASN A 81 0.25 -5.68 -77.49
C ASN A 81 0.58 -4.53 -76.53
N VAL A 82 1.66 -3.81 -76.81
CA VAL A 82 2.28 -2.83 -75.89
C VAL A 82 2.10 -1.38 -76.37
N GLN A 83 1.04 -1.08 -77.14
CA GLN A 83 0.71 0.29 -77.55
C GLN A 83 0.80 1.29 -76.38
N GLY A 84 1.78 2.21 -76.44
CA GLY A 84 1.88 3.37 -75.56
C GLY A 84 2.58 3.16 -74.20
N TYR A 85 3.41 2.13 -74.02
CA TYR A 85 4.25 1.98 -72.81
C TYR A 85 5.64 2.62 -72.96
N SER A 86 6.09 3.33 -71.92
CA SER A 86 7.49 3.81 -71.78
C SER A 86 8.42 2.63 -71.53
N ALA A 87 9.64 2.67 -72.10
CA ALA A 87 10.65 1.61 -72.01
C ALA A 87 10.99 1.18 -70.56
N ASP A 88 10.69 2.01 -69.56
CA ASP A 88 10.96 1.75 -68.14
C ASP A 88 9.99 0.74 -67.50
N SER A 89 8.94 0.30 -68.21
CA SER A 89 7.90 -0.60 -67.67
C SER A 89 8.10 -2.08 -68.03
N ILE A 90 9.21 -2.44 -68.69
CA ILE A 90 9.54 -3.82 -69.08
C ILE A 90 10.87 -4.16 -68.42
N PRO A 91 10.96 -5.24 -67.62
CA PRO A 91 12.11 -5.49 -66.76
C PRO A 91 13.29 -5.98 -67.60
N PHE A 92 14.13 -5.04 -68.05
CA PHE A 92 15.44 -5.36 -68.63
C PHE A 92 16.49 -5.15 -67.53
N GLY A 93 16.97 -6.26 -66.97
CA GLY A 93 18.14 -6.24 -66.08
C GLY A 93 19.33 -5.61 -66.80
N ALA A 94 19.85 -4.55 -66.19
CA ALA A 94 21.09 -3.82 -66.47
C ALA A 94 21.71 -3.96 -67.88
N SER A 95 21.57 -2.89 -68.67
CA SER A 95 22.53 -2.42 -69.69
C SER A 95 22.72 -3.27 -70.94
N TYR A 96 21.93 -3.04 -71.99
CA TYR A 96 22.42 -3.01 -73.39
C TYR A 96 21.60 -2.06 -74.26
N ASN A 97 22.27 -1.44 -75.23
CA ASN A 97 21.74 -0.42 -76.14
C ASN A 97 20.46 -0.88 -76.85
N ASP A 98 19.40 -0.09 -76.73
CA ASP A 98 18.15 -0.25 -77.47
C ASP A 98 18.44 -0.41 -78.96
N SER A 99 17.79 -1.34 -79.65
CA SER A 99 17.92 -1.52 -81.11
C SER A 99 16.64 -2.17 -81.59
N SER A 100 16.13 -1.71 -82.73
CA SER A 100 14.81 -2.09 -83.25
C SER A 100 14.63 -3.59 -83.59
N ILE A 101 15.70 -4.40 -83.62
CA ILE A 101 15.68 -5.87 -83.54
C ILE A 101 16.94 -6.37 -82.82
N LEU A 102 16.80 -7.10 -81.71
CA LEU A 102 17.92 -7.75 -80.99
C LEU A 102 18.06 -9.23 -81.39
N MET A 103 19.28 -9.69 -81.72
CA MET A 103 19.58 -11.10 -81.98
C MET A 103 20.73 -11.59 -81.10
N LEU A 104 20.44 -12.46 -80.13
CA LEU A 104 21.44 -12.99 -79.20
C LEU A 104 21.92 -14.38 -79.64
N ASN A 105 23.13 -14.43 -80.21
CA ASN A 105 24.11 -15.53 -80.14
C ASN A 105 25.21 -15.35 -81.21
N GLY A 106 26.37 -14.83 -80.80
CA GLY A 106 27.62 -14.90 -81.57
C GLY A 106 27.74 -14.02 -82.83
N PHE A 107 26.92 -12.98 -82.96
CA PHE A 107 27.07 -11.96 -84.01
C PHE A 107 27.24 -10.57 -83.37
N ASP A 108 28.41 -9.96 -83.57
CA ASP A 108 28.76 -8.68 -82.95
C ASP A 108 27.97 -7.47 -83.51
N SER A 109 27.11 -7.68 -84.52
CA SER A 109 26.10 -6.71 -85.01
C SER A 109 25.12 -7.39 -85.98
N PHE A 110 23.94 -6.79 -86.20
CA PHE A 110 22.99 -7.16 -87.26
C PHE A 110 23.68 -7.30 -88.64
N TRP A 111 24.57 -6.36 -88.96
CA TRP A 111 25.33 -6.35 -90.21
C TRP A 111 26.33 -7.51 -90.31
N THR A 112 26.90 -7.96 -89.18
CA THR A 112 27.77 -9.14 -89.11
C THR A 112 27.00 -10.43 -89.41
N GLY A 113 25.75 -10.53 -88.94
CA GLY A 113 24.82 -11.61 -89.27
C GLY A 113 24.44 -11.63 -90.76
N MET A 114 24.02 -10.49 -91.28
CA MET A 114 23.65 -10.33 -92.71
C MET A 114 24.83 -10.58 -93.66
N ASN A 115 26.06 -10.21 -93.28
CA ASN A 115 27.27 -10.52 -94.04
C ASN A 115 27.51 -12.04 -94.16
N LYS A 116 27.33 -12.78 -93.07
CA LYS A 116 27.53 -14.24 -93.04
C LYS A 116 26.40 -15.01 -93.75
N TRP A 117 25.15 -14.54 -93.68
CA TRP A 117 24.01 -15.22 -94.31
C TRP A 117 23.84 -14.90 -95.79
N PHE A 118 24.16 -13.67 -96.22
CA PHE A 118 23.89 -13.20 -97.58
C PHE A 118 25.14 -12.67 -98.32
N GLY A 119 26.32 -12.66 -97.69
CA GLY A 119 27.57 -12.18 -98.28
C GLY A 119 27.69 -10.66 -98.36
N PHE A 120 26.96 -9.93 -97.51
CA PHE A 120 26.81 -8.48 -97.56
C PHE A 120 27.89 -7.72 -96.74
N GLY A 121 28.79 -6.97 -97.39
CA GLY A 121 29.85 -6.22 -96.71
C GLY A 121 29.62 -4.71 -96.66
N TRP A 122 29.68 -4.12 -95.46
CA TRP A 122 29.60 -2.66 -95.25
C TRP A 122 30.97 -1.99 -95.41
N ASN A 123 31.09 -1.00 -96.30
CA ASN A 123 32.33 -0.23 -96.51
C ASN A 123 32.21 1.25 -96.09
N GLY A 124 31.19 1.59 -95.30
CA GLY A 124 31.02 2.94 -94.77
C GLY A 124 30.50 3.97 -95.79
N THR A 125 29.95 3.55 -96.92
CA THR A 125 29.24 4.47 -97.82
C THR A 125 28.05 3.78 -98.45
N LEU A 126 26.85 4.23 -98.11
CA LEU A 126 25.62 3.79 -98.75
C LEU A 126 25.53 4.36 -100.16
N PRO A 127 25.16 3.57 -101.18
CA PRO A 127 24.76 4.13 -102.46
C PRO A 127 23.40 4.83 -102.31
N ASP A 128 23.24 5.99 -102.98
CA ASP A 128 22.04 6.86 -102.96
C ASP A 128 20.73 6.22 -103.49
N SER A 129 20.71 4.90 -103.70
CA SER A 129 19.51 4.14 -104.03
C SER A 129 19.72 2.63 -103.79
N ILE A 130 18.95 2.02 -102.87
CA ILE A 130 18.70 0.58 -102.89
C ILE A 130 17.64 0.36 -103.96
N ASN A 131 18.09 0.11 -105.19
CA ASN A 131 17.21 -0.18 -106.30
C ASN A 131 16.96 -1.68 -106.34
N HIS A 132 15.84 -2.14 -105.76
CA HIS A 132 15.31 -3.48 -106.01
C HIS A 132 14.09 -3.38 -106.95
N THR A 133 14.27 -2.81 -108.12
CA THR A 133 13.30 -3.03 -109.22
C THR A 133 13.59 -4.37 -109.86
N THR A 134 12.59 -5.25 -109.85
CA THR A 134 12.53 -6.39 -110.75
C THR A 134 12.59 -5.90 -112.20
N PHE A 135 13.80 -5.87 -112.77
CA PHE A 135 14.00 -6.21 -114.17
C PHE A 135 15.40 -6.82 -114.36
N SER A 136 15.40 -8.08 -114.80
CA SER A 136 16.58 -8.83 -115.19
C SER A 136 17.27 -8.19 -116.40
N THR A 137 18.60 -8.11 -116.38
CA THR A 137 19.43 -8.75 -117.41
C THR A 137 20.88 -8.82 -116.96
N ALA A 138 21.39 -10.05 -116.93
CA ALA A 138 22.77 -10.47 -116.75
C ALA A 138 23.31 -10.54 -115.30
N GLY A 139 23.37 -11.78 -114.79
CA GLY A 139 24.51 -12.21 -113.99
C GLY A 139 24.25 -12.93 -112.67
N TRP A 140 23.33 -13.89 -112.58
CA TRP A 140 23.31 -14.89 -111.49
C TRP A 140 23.15 -16.32 -112.05
N PRO A 141 23.64 -17.37 -111.36
CA PRO A 141 23.72 -18.73 -111.89
C PRO A 141 22.33 -19.33 -112.20
N PRO A 142 22.14 -20.02 -113.32
CA PRO A 142 20.88 -20.69 -113.63
C PRO A 142 20.80 -21.98 -112.81
N ASP A 143 19.76 -22.13 -111.98
CA ASP A 143 19.07 -23.39 -111.62
C ASP A 143 18.21 -23.30 -110.34
N LEU A 144 18.05 -22.12 -109.72
CA LEU A 144 17.05 -21.91 -108.67
C LEU A 144 15.87 -21.13 -109.26
N GLY A 145 14.70 -21.77 -109.33
CA GLY A 145 13.46 -21.20 -109.86
C GLY A 145 12.94 -20.00 -109.06
N GLU A 146 11.80 -19.45 -109.51
CA GLU A 146 11.10 -18.29 -108.95
C GLU A 146 10.90 -18.44 -107.42
N GLN A 147 11.64 -17.67 -106.62
CA GLN A 147 11.44 -17.57 -105.17
C GLN A 147 10.75 -16.25 -104.86
N LEU A 148 9.49 -16.34 -104.44
CA LEU A 148 8.63 -15.21 -104.08
C LEU A 148 8.63 -14.90 -102.58
N TYR A 149 9.41 -15.63 -101.76
CA TYR A 149 9.48 -15.44 -100.32
C TYR A 149 10.91 -15.59 -99.82
N VAL A 150 11.34 -14.65 -98.97
CA VAL A 150 12.51 -14.82 -98.10
C VAL A 150 11.99 -15.31 -96.75
N GLN A 151 12.45 -16.47 -96.32
CA GLN A 151 12.10 -17.06 -95.01
C GLN A 151 13.27 -16.87 -94.06
N PHE A 152 12.99 -16.33 -92.87
CA PHE A 152 13.95 -16.27 -91.76
C PHE A 152 13.56 -17.35 -90.75
N ALA A 153 14.53 -18.15 -90.31
CA ALA A 153 14.34 -19.16 -89.27
C ALA A 153 15.11 -18.71 -88.02
N PHE A 154 14.37 -18.44 -86.94
CA PHE A 154 14.95 -18.13 -85.64
C PHE A 154 14.87 -19.38 -84.78
N ARG A 155 16.04 -19.84 -84.30
CA ARG A 155 16.15 -20.89 -83.28
C ARG A 155 16.20 -20.17 -81.93
N ILE A 156 15.35 -20.58 -81.00
CA ILE A 156 15.35 -20.07 -79.63
C ILE A 156 15.81 -21.21 -78.73
N ASP A 157 16.85 -20.95 -77.94
CA ASP A 157 17.50 -21.93 -77.07
C ASP A 157 17.47 -21.50 -75.58
N GLU A 158 17.01 -20.28 -75.25
CA GLU A 158 16.97 -19.70 -73.90
C GLU A 158 15.76 -18.74 -73.76
N PRO A 159 15.27 -18.47 -72.52
CA PRO A 159 14.31 -17.39 -72.23
C PRO A 159 14.78 -16.00 -72.69
N GLY A 160 13.86 -15.09 -73.05
CA GLY A 160 14.12 -13.71 -73.42
C GLY A 160 12.88 -12.95 -73.95
N THR A 161 13.04 -11.69 -74.36
CA THR A 161 11.94 -10.89 -74.97
C THR A 161 12.29 -10.51 -76.40
N PHE A 162 11.34 -10.65 -77.32
CA PHE A 162 11.44 -10.27 -78.74
C PHE A 162 10.39 -9.19 -79.07
N CYS A 163 10.74 -8.09 -79.70
CA CYS A 163 9.83 -6.99 -80.02
C CYS A 163 10.06 -6.44 -81.44
N VAL A 164 9.00 -5.92 -82.07
CA VAL A 164 9.05 -5.30 -83.41
C VAL A 164 8.38 -3.92 -83.36
N ASP A 165 9.13 -2.88 -83.75
CA ASP A 165 8.72 -1.47 -83.69
C ASP A 165 7.95 -0.99 -84.96
N SER A 166 7.10 0.03 -84.81
CA SER A 166 6.46 0.78 -85.91
C SER A 166 6.61 2.28 -85.70
N LEU A 167 7.24 3.02 -86.63
CA LEU A 167 7.56 4.44 -86.46
C LEU A 167 6.72 5.35 -87.38
N ASP A 168 6.16 6.41 -86.79
CA ASP A 168 5.64 7.62 -87.45
C ASP A 168 6.29 8.84 -86.77
N HIS A 169 7.13 9.60 -87.49
CA HIS A 169 7.84 10.75 -86.91
C HIS A 169 7.57 12.04 -87.72
N PRO A 170 7.17 13.14 -87.07
CA PRO A 170 7.19 14.47 -87.66
C PRO A 170 8.60 15.06 -87.50
N GLU A 171 9.18 15.54 -88.59
CA GLU A 171 10.47 16.29 -88.71
C GLU A 171 11.73 15.51 -89.18
N ASP A 172 11.99 15.62 -90.49
CA ASP A 172 13.27 15.76 -91.24
C ASP A 172 14.59 15.15 -90.71
N VAL A 173 14.59 13.92 -90.20
CA VAL A 173 15.79 13.05 -90.18
C VAL A 173 15.39 11.66 -90.68
N TYR A 174 16.15 11.09 -91.63
CA TYR A 174 15.90 9.73 -92.12
C TYR A 174 16.19 8.72 -91.01
N ASP A 175 15.14 8.18 -90.39
CA ASP A 175 15.26 7.03 -89.48
C ASP A 175 14.93 5.75 -90.26
N TRP A 176 15.78 4.75 -90.16
CA TRP A 176 15.61 3.47 -90.86
C TRP A 176 15.12 2.45 -89.84
N LEU A 177 14.37 1.43 -90.29
CA LEU A 177 13.93 0.30 -89.45
C LEU A 177 15.08 -0.41 -88.67
N PHE A 178 16.34 -0.04 -88.90
CA PHE A 178 17.56 -0.68 -88.40
C PHE A 178 18.68 0.30 -87.96
N ASP A 179 18.37 1.56 -87.60
CA ASP A 179 19.38 2.49 -87.05
C ASP A 179 19.56 2.30 -85.52
N PRO A 180 20.75 2.55 -84.92
CA PRO A 180 20.90 2.53 -83.48
C PRO A 180 20.40 3.85 -82.85
N PRO A 181 19.80 3.84 -81.64
CA PRO A 181 19.03 4.97 -81.12
C PRO A 181 19.91 6.14 -80.69
N GLY A 182 19.38 7.34 -80.87
CA GLY A 182 19.75 8.52 -80.07
C GLY A 182 19.10 8.46 -78.68
N THR A 183 19.69 9.16 -77.71
CA THR A 183 19.40 9.04 -76.27
C THR A 183 18.02 9.54 -75.80
N ASN A 184 16.96 9.47 -76.60
CA ASN A 184 15.58 9.84 -76.22
C ASN A 184 14.53 9.39 -77.28
N GLN A 185 14.53 8.12 -77.70
CA GLN A 185 13.43 7.56 -78.50
C GLN A 185 12.71 6.47 -77.69
N ALA A 186 11.38 6.55 -77.59
CA ALA A 186 10.54 5.56 -76.94
C ALA A 186 10.07 4.52 -77.98
N PHE A 187 10.15 3.23 -77.64
CA PHE A 187 9.59 2.14 -78.44
C PHE A 187 8.08 2.34 -78.62
N ASN A 188 7.58 2.33 -79.86
CA ASN A 188 6.17 2.66 -80.18
C ASN A 188 5.46 1.57 -81.01
N GLY A 189 6.06 0.38 -81.08
CA GLY A 189 5.55 -0.76 -81.83
C GLY A 189 4.49 -1.56 -81.09
N PRO A 190 3.47 -2.10 -81.78
CA PRO A 190 2.39 -2.83 -81.14
C PRO A 190 2.72 -4.31 -80.83
N TYR A 191 3.89 -4.84 -81.19
CA TYR A 191 4.11 -6.30 -81.14
C TYR A 191 5.38 -6.73 -80.38
N CYS A 192 5.20 -7.30 -79.17
CA CYS A 192 6.25 -7.91 -78.34
C CYS A 192 5.89 -9.35 -77.92
N TRP A 193 6.89 -10.18 -77.67
CA TRP A 193 6.78 -11.58 -77.23
C TRP A 193 7.76 -11.87 -76.10
N ILE A 194 7.25 -12.34 -74.97
CA ILE A 194 8.07 -12.85 -73.86
C ILE A 194 8.20 -14.36 -74.04
N ILE A 195 9.44 -14.84 -73.99
CA ILE A 195 9.85 -16.19 -74.31
C ILE A 195 10.52 -16.77 -73.06
N GLY A 196 10.06 -17.90 -72.52
CA GLY A 196 10.62 -18.47 -71.28
C GLY A 196 10.11 -17.84 -69.97
N CYS A 197 10.63 -18.34 -68.84
CA CYS A 197 9.92 -18.69 -67.60
C CYS A 197 8.87 -17.71 -67.06
N VAL A 198 7.70 -18.25 -66.72
CA VAL A 198 6.61 -17.51 -66.09
C VAL A 198 6.76 -17.66 -64.58
N ASN A 199 6.96 -16.56 -63.85
CA ASN A 199 7.09 -16.49 -62.39
C ASN A 199 8.39 -17.07 -61.78
N ASP A 200 9.51 -16.98 -62.50
CA ASP A 200 10.87 -17.35 -62.08
C ASP A 200 11.80 -16.27 -62.65
N TYR A 201 12.32 -15.39 -61.79
CA TYR A 201 12.97 -14.13 -62.17
C TYR A 201 14.44 -14.30 -62.55
N ASP A 202 15.14 -15.26 -61.95
CA ASP A 202 16.55 -15.49 -62.21
C ASP A 202 16.82 -16.73 -63.08
N CYS A 203 15.76 -17.46 -63.43
CA CYS A 203 15.73 -18.59 -64.35
C CYS A 203 16.58 -19.78 -63.91
N ASP A 204 16.73 -19.99 -62.60
CA ASP A 204 17.50 -21.09 -62.05
C ASP A 204 16.71 -22.42 -61.97
N GLY A 205 15.39 -22.36 -62.21
CA GLY A 205 14.48 -23.51 -62.21
C GLY A 205 13.57 -23.59 -60.98
N VAL A 206 13.67 -22.64 -60.05
CA VAL A 206 12.77 -22.47 -58.90
C VAL A 206 11.86 -21.28 -59.17
N VAL A 207 10.55 -21.43 -58.93
CA VAL A 207 9.61 -20.31 -59.11
C VAL A 207 9.74 -19.33 -57.95
N ASN A 208 9.65 -18.03 -58.19
CA ASN A 208 9.87 -16.96 -57.21
C ASN A 208 9.13 -17.15 -55.88
N SER A 209 7.95 -17.78 -55.92
CA SER A 209 7.15 -18.04 -54.71
C SER A 209 7.71 -19.16 -53.82
N LEU A 210 8.72 -19.87 -54.30
CA LEU A 210 9.40 -21.00 -53.67
C LEU A 210 10.93 -20.81 -53.69
N ASP A 211 11.39 -19.61 -54.06
CA ASP A 211 12.79 -19.29 -54.25
C ASP A 211 13.28 -18.42 -53.09
N ASN A 212 14.19 -18.93 -52.27
CA ASN A 212 14.79 -18.18 -51.16
C ASN A 212 15.89 -17.21 -51.61
N CYS A 213 16.24 -17.17 -52.89
CA CYS A 213 16.98 -16.07 -53.51
C CYS A 213 16.35 -15.62 -54.84
N PRO A 214 15.17 -14.95 -54.84
CA PRO A 214 14.38 -14.65 -56.04
C PRO A 214 15.08 -13.85 -57.16
N ASN A 215 16.28 -13.35 -56.94
CA ASN A 215 17.06 -12.56 -57.89
C ASN A 215 18.49 -13.09 -58.10
N THR A 216 18.89 -14.15 -57.39
CA THR A 216 20.26 -14.69 -57.40
C THR A 216 20.22 -16.21 -57.61
N PRO A 217 20.63 -16.71 -58.79
CA PRO A 217 20.45 -18.12 -59.15
C PRO A 217 21.05 -19.07 -58.11
N ASN A 218 20.19 -19.81 -57.42
CA ASN A 218 20.56 -20.72 -56.35
C ASN A 218 19.70 -22.00 -56.34
N ALA A 219 19.54 -22.67 -57.48
CA ALA A 219 18.65 -23.82 -57.69
C ALA A 219 18.71 -24.98 -56.66
N GLY A 220 19.74 -25.01 -55.80
CA GLY A 220 19.84 -25.90 -54.65
C GLY A 220 19.07 -25.47 -53.40
N GLN A 221 18.59 -24.22 -53.33
CA GLN A 221 17.81 -23.62 -52.24
C GLN A 221 18.43 -23.90 -50.87
N GLY A 222 19.75 -23.74 -50.79
CA GLY A 222 20.48 -23.85 -49.53
C GLY A 222 20.09 -22.70 -48.60
N ASP A 223 19.90 -23.04 -47.35
CA ASP A 223 19.45 -22.18 -46.25
C ASP A 223 20.00 -22.86 -44.98
N SER A 224 21.18 -22.40 -44.55
CA SER A 224 21.99 -23.10 -43.56
C SER A 224 21.56 -22.81 -42.12
N ASP A 225 20.94 -21.66 -41.89
CA ASP A 225 20.46 -21.16 -40.59
C ASP A 225 18.93 -21.17 -40.46
N GLY A 226 18.18 -21.17 -41.57
CA GLY A 226 16.74 -21.40 -41.60
C GLY A 226 15.89 -20.13 -41.53
N ASP A 227 16.41 -18.98 -41.96
CA ASP A 227 15.71 -17.69 -41.95
C ASP A 227 14.86 -17.42 -43.22
N ASP A 228 14.75 -18.44 -44.09
CA ASP A 228 14.09 -18.38 -45.40
C ASP A 228 14.79 -17.45 -46.43
N ILE A 229 16.01 -16.99 -46.16
CA ILE A 229 16.93 -16.34 -47.11
C ILE A 229 17.97 -17.38 -47.54
N GLY A 230 18.25 -17.47 -48.85
CA GLY A 230 19.18 -18.49 -49.33
C GLY A 230 20.65 -18.11 -49.10
N ASP A 231 21.50 -19.10 -48.80
CA ASP A 231 22.96 -18.93 -48.58
C ASP A 231 23.67 -18.11 -49.69
N ALA A 232 23.10 -18.09 -50.90
CA ALA A 232 23.65 -17.42 -52.07
C ALA A 232 23.40 -15.90 -52.11
N CYS A 233 22.38 -15.43 -51.39
CA CYS A 233 21.97 -14.03 -51.32
C CYS A 233 21.91 -13.49 -49.89
N ASP A 234 22.19 -14.35 -48.91
CA ASP A 234 22.34 -13.99 -47.51
C ASP A 234 23.76 -13.45 -47.21
N LYS A 235 23.82 -12.33 -46.48
CA LYS A 235 25.07 -11.76 -45.96
C LYS A 235 25.56 -12.50 -44.71
N CYS A 236 24.65 -13.08 -43.93
CA CYS A 236 24.90 -13.79 -42.70
C CYS A 236 24.42 -15.26 -42.78
N PRO A 237 24.96 -16.06 -43.73
CA PRO A 237 24.45 -17.39 -44.10
C PRO A 237 24.64 -18.50 -43.05
N ASN A 238 24.92 -18.15 -41.80
CA ASN A 238 24.92 -19.10 -40.69
C ASN A 238 24.22 -18.53 -39.45
N ASP A 239 23.53 -17.40 -39.59
CA ASP A 239 22.88 -16.67 -38.53
C ASP A 239 21.47 -16.24 -38.95
N PRO A 240 20.42 -16.87 -38.40
CA PRO A 240 19.07 -16.62 -38.86
C PRO A 240 18.53 -15.24 -38.47
N ASP A 241 19.16 -14.60 -37.48
CA ASP A 241 18.76 -13.27 -36.99
C ASP A 241 19.47 -12.14 -37.76
N ASN A 242 20.43 -12.49 -38.64
CA ASN A 242 21.20 -11.56 -39.45
C ASN A 242 21.90 -10.46 -38.62
N ASP A 243 22.29 -9.36 -39.27
CA ASP A 243 22.76 -8.12 -38.64
C ASP A 243 21.55 -7.36 -38.06
N ALA A 244 21.19 -7.68 -36.82
CA ALA A 244 19.98 -7.21 -36.17
C ALA A 244 20.04 -5.73 -35.74
N ASP A 245 21.22 -5.24 -35.37
CA ASP A 245 21.45 -3.87 -34.90
C ASP A 245 21.99 -2.92 -35.99
N GLY A 246 22.37 -3.46 -37.15
CA GLY A 246 22.78 -2.71 -38.33
C GLY A 246 24.24 -2.25 -38.32
N ASP A 247 25.11 -2.91 -37.56
CA ASP A 247 26.52 -2.56 -37.40
C ASP A 247 27.48 -3.17 -38.46
N ASP A 248 26.91 -3.91 -39.42
CA ASP A 248 27.57 -4.72 -40.46
C ASP A 248 28.33 -5.96 -39.93
N VAL A 249 28.04 -6.44 -38.71
CA VAL A 249 28.49 -7.72 -38.14
C VAL A 249 27.31 -8.70 -38.03
N CYS A 250 27.56 -9.98 -38.27
CA CYS A 250 26.51 -11.00 -38.11
C CYS A 250 26.42 -11.41 -36.64
N GLY A 251 25.22 -11.53 -36.09
CA GLY A 251 24.93 -11.90 -34.70
C GLY A 251 25.64 -13.16 -34.20
N ASP A 252 25.95 -14.13 -35.07
CA ASP A 252 26.70 -15.34 -34.70
C ASP A 252 28.18 -15.09 -34.33
N ILE A 253 28.73 -13.94 -34.71
CA ILE A 253 30.10 -13.50 -34.39
C ILE A 253 30.13 -12.13 -33.70
N ASP A 254 28.97 -11.54 -33.47
CA ASP A 254 28.79 -10.27 -32.79
C ASP A 254 28.84 -10.48 -31.27
N ASN A 255 29.71 -9.74 -30.59
CA ASN A 255 29.79 -9.74 -29.13
C ASN A 255 28.81 -8.74 -28.46
N CYS A 256 28.06 -7.95 -29.23
CA CYS A 256 26.84 -7.27 -28.81
C CYS A 256 25.73 -7.35 -29.88
N PRO A 257 25.13 -8.53 -30.13
CA PRO A 257 24.17 -8.76 -31.23
C PRO A 257 22.93 -7.84 -31.29
N ALA A 258 22.67 -7.05 -30.25
CA ALA A 258 21.53 -6.14 -30.14
C ALA A 258 21.94 -4.67 -29.94
N VAL A 259 23.24 -4.38 -29.82
CA VAL A 259 23.76 -3.04 -29.50
C VAL A 259 24.90 -2.72 -30.44
N TYR A 260 24.66 -1.74 -31.32
CA TYR A 260 25.56 -1.32 -32.37
C TYR A 260 27.00 -1.18 -31.87
N ASN A 261 27.90 -2.09 -32.27
CA ASN A 261 29.28 -2.06 -31.78
C ASN A 261 30.30 -2.57 -32.81
N GLN A 262 30.28 -2.00 -34.02
CA GLN A 262 31.10 -2.40 -35.19
C GLN A 262 32.60 -2.73 -34.92
N ASN A 263 33.20 -2.15 -33.88
CA ASN A 263 34.59 -2.42 -33.50
C ASN A 263 34.81 -3.70 -32.69
N GLN A 264 33.74 -4.33 -32.18
CA GLN A 264 33.73 -5.61 -31.46
C GLN A 264 34.77 -5.62 -30.34
N THR A 265 34.80 -4.53 -29.57
CA THR A 265 35.79 -4.35 -28.49
C THR A 265 35.31 -5.12 -27.28
N ASP A 266 36.19 -5.96 -26.74
CA ASP A 266 35.95 -6.81 -25.57
C ASP A 266 37.23 -6.76 -24.73
N THR A 267 37.15 -6.02 -23.62
CA THR A 267 38.33 -5.61 -22.84
C THR A 267 38.81 -6.70 -21.90
N ASP A 268 37.89 -7.50 -21.35
CA ASP A 268 38.19 -8.57 -20.40
C ASP A 268 38.15 -9.99 -21.02
N SER A 269 37.78 -10.07 -22.30
CA SER A 269 37.77 -11.26 -23.15
C SER A 269 36.76 -12.33 -22.73
N ASP A 270 35.59 -11.93 -22.24
CA ASP A 270 34.54 -12.83 -21.79
C ASP A 270 33.52 -13.21 -22.87
N GLY A 271 33.53 -12.51 -24.00
CA GLY A 271 32.65 -12.72 -25.14
C GLY A 271 31.48 -11.74 -25.25
N VAL A 272 31.36 -10.79 -24.33
CA VAL A 272 30.44 -9.64 -24.39
C VAL A 272 31.24 -8.40 -24.77
N GLY A 273 30.67 -7.54 -25.62
CA GLY A 273 31.35 -6.34 -26.08
C GLY A 273 31.19 -5.20 -25.08
N ASN A 274 32.21 -4.35 -24.96
CA ASN A 274 32.24 -3.20 -24.06
C ASN A 274 30.99 -2.31 -24.08
N GLU A 275 30.30 -2.21 -25.21
CA GLU A 275 29.10 -1.35 -25.39
C GLU A 275 27.83 -1.96 -24.76
N CYS A 276 27.83 -3.28 -24.50
CA CYS A 276 26.74 -4.03 -23.89
C CYS A 276 27.20 -4.82 -22.66
N ASP A 277 28.38 -4.46 -22.13
CA ASP A 277 29.03 -5.13 -21.01
C ASP A 277 28.86 -4.29 -19.74
N ASN A 278 27.99 -4.75 -18.83
CA ASN A 278 27.78 -4.13 -17.53
C ASN A 278 28.96 -4.35 -16.55
N CYS A 279 30.01 -5.08 -16.95
CA CYS A 279 31.27 -5.18 -16.24
C CYS A 279 32.51 -5.14 -17.17
N ILE A 280 32.70 -4.04 -17.91
CA ILE A 280 33.77 -3.76 -18.91
C ILE A 280 35.18 -4.32 -18.62
N VAL A 281 35.57 -4.50 -17.36
CA VAL A 281 36.92 -4.97 -16.98
C VAL A 281 36.94 -6.28 -16.19
N ILE A 282 35.79 -6.88 -15.90
CA ILE A 282 35.62 -8.10 -15.10
C ILE A 282 34.68 -9.06 -15.84
N ALA A 283 35.29 -10.12 -16.38
CA ALA A 283 34.59 -11.10 -17.21
C ALA A 283 33.33 -11.67 -16.55
N ASN A 284 32.18 -11.42 -17.18
CA ASN A 284 30.85 -11.77 -16.72
C ASN A 284 29.89 -12.09 -17.89
N SER A 285 30.24 -13.10 -18.68
CA SER A 285 29.55 -13.46 -19.93
C SER A 285 28.02 -13.68 -19.86
N ASN A 286 27.43 -13.78 -18.66
CA ASN A 286 25.99 -13.90 -18.46
C ASN A 286 25.28 -12.55 -18.33
N GLN A 287 26.01 -11.46 -18.04
CA GLN A 287 25.48 -10.11 -17.82
C GLN A 287 24.40 -10.10 -16.73
N ASP A 288 24.60 -10.91 -15.69
CA ASP A 288 23.71 -10.94 -14.51
C ASP A 288 23.81 -9.56 -13.81
N ASN A 289 22.65 -8.99 -13.49
CA ASN A 289 22.45 -7.71 -12.81
C ASN A 289 21.09 -7.81 -12.11
N ALA A 290 21.12 -8.04 -10.79
CA ALA A 290 19.92 -8.38 -10.03
C ALA A 290 19.06 -7.17 -9.67
N ASP A 291 19.67 -6.01 -9.49
CA ASP A 291 19.05 -4.77 -9.00
C ASP A 291 18.68 -3.75 -10.09
N GLY A 292 19.17 -3.96 -11.30
CA GLY A 292 18.90 -3.15 -12.49
C GLY A 292 19.77 -1.92 -12.66
N ASP A 293 20.89 -1.79 -11.93
CA ASP A 293 21.76 -0.62 -12.00
C ASP A 293 22.73 -0.67 -13.21
N ASN A 294 23.72 0.24 -13.32
CA ASN A 294 24.65 0.27 -14.45
C ASN A 294 25.83 -0.74 -14.34
N TYR A 295 25.92 -1.49 -13.25
CA TYR A 295 26.97 -2.45 -12.95
C TYR A 295 26.39 -3.88 -12.91
N GLY A 296 27.19 -4.88 -13.28
CA GLY A 296 26.79 -6.29 -13.14
C GLY A 296 27.21 -6.87 -11.79
N ASP A 297 26.51 -7.91 -11.33
CA ASP A 297 26.66 -8.51 -9.98
C ASP A 297 28.12 -8.79 -9.56
N VAL A 298 29.03 -9.02 -10.52
CA VAL A 298 30.43 -9.38 -10.24
C VAL A 298 31.38 -8.20 -10.12
N CYS A 299 30.98 -7.03 -10.60
CA CYS A 299 31.74 -5.79 -10.52
C CYS A 299 31.05 -4.72 -9.66
N ASP A 300 29.85 -5.03 -9.20
CA ASP A 300 29.05 -4.26 -8.28
C ASP A 300 29.44 -4.53 -6.82
N ASN A 301 29.63 -3.47 -6.03
CA ASN A 301 29.84 -3.57 -4.59
C ASN A 301 28.53 -3.63 -3.77
N CYS A 302 27.36 -3.49 -4.41
CA CYS A 302 26.03 -3.79 -3.89
C CYS A 302 25.15 -4.56 -4.89
N PRO A 303 25.46 -5.82 -5.21
CA PRO A 303 24.80 -6.59 -6.30
C PRO A 303 23.28 -6.73 -6.24
N ASP A 304 22.67 -6.50 -5.08
CA ASP A 304 21.23 -6.65 -4.84
C ASP A 304 20.54 -5.28 -4.61
N ASP A 305 21.30 -4.17 -4.55
CA ASP A 305 20.82 -2.82 -4.19
C ASP A 305 21.44 -1.73 -5.09
N ALA A 306 20.62 -1.15 -5.96
CA ALA A 306 21.08 -0.25 -7.03
C ALA A 306 21.92 0.95 -6.53
N ASN A 307 23.19 1.00 -6.93
CA ASN A 307 24.13 2.05 -6.55
C ASN A 307 25.09 2.44 -7.69
N ASN A 308 24.55 3.21 -8.65
CA ASN A 308 25.27 3.71 -9.83
C ASN A 308 26.57 4.49 -9.56
N ASP A 309 26.83 4.94 -8.34
CA ASP A 309 28.06 5.67 -7.97
C ASP A 309 29.15 4.77 -7.36
N GLN A 310 28.81 3.53 -6.99
CA GLN A 310 29.70 2.54 -6.37
C GLN A 310 30.47 3.12 -5.18
N SER A 311 29.83 3.99 -4.39
CA SER A 311 30.43 4.59 -3.20
C SER A 311 30.72 3.52 -2.14
N ASP A 312 31.90 3.63 -1.53
CA ASP A 312 32.43 2.73 -0.49
C ASP A 312 33.38 3.60 0.37
N ALA A 313 32.85 4.15 1.45
CA ALA A 313 33.50 5.18 2.26
C ALA A 313 34.59 4.60 3.18
N ASP A 314 34.41 3.37 3.66
CA ASP A 314 35.30 2.70 4.61
C ASP A 314 36.31 1.72 3.95
N PHE A 315 36.12 1.44 2.66
CA PHE A 315 36.90 0.56 1.81
C PHE A 315 36.85 -0.93 2.20
N ASP A 316 35.72 -1.40 2.72
CA ASP A 316 35.49 -2.79 3.14
C ASP A 316 35.08 -3.75 2.01
N THR A 317 34.80 -3.21 0.81
CA THR A 317 34.31 -3.87 -0.42
C THR A 317 32.79 -4.03 -0.59
N HIS A 318 31.99 -3.62 0.40
CA HIS A 318 30.55 -3.40 0.27
C HIS A 318 30.32 -1.91 -0.02
N GLY A 319 29.27 -1.58 -0.77
CA GLY A 319 28.93 -0.19 -1.02
C GLY A 319 28.12 0.43 0.11
N ASP A 320 28.20 1.76 0.26
CA ASP A 320 27.54 2.51 1.33
C ASP A 320 26.02 2.23 1.45
N VAL A 321 25.38 1.81 0.35
CA VAL A 321 23.94 1.52 0.26
C VAL A 321 23.58 0.17 0.90
N CYS A 322 24.46 -0.82 0.78
CA CYS A 322 24.24 -2.19 1.25
C CYS A 322 25.15 -2.57 2.44
N ASP A 323 25.88 -1.59 2.97
CA ASP A 323 26.77 -1.73 4.11
C ASP A 323 26.02 -1.38 5.42
N ASN A 324 26.00 -2.31 6.37
CA ASN A 324 25.42 -2.09 7.69
C ASN A 324 26.33 -1.30 8.65
N CYS A 325 27.53 -0.92 8.22
CA CYS A 325 28.39 0.08 8.85
C CYS A 325 29.15 0.94 7.82
N PRO A 326 28.46 1.84 7.08
CA PRO A 326 29.06 2.55 5.93
C PRO A 326 30.35 3.35 6.23
N ASP A 327 30.55 3.76 7.49
CA ASP A 327 31.72 4.54 7.92
C ASP A 327 32.82 3.68 8.59
N ASP A 328 32.56 2.40 8.89
CA ASP A 328 33.38 1.56 9.77
C ASP A 328 33.66 0.16 9.18
N TYR A 329 34.92 -0.05 8.74
CA TYR A 329 35.41 -1.29 8.10
C TYR A 329 34.89 -2.61 8.69
N ASN A 330 33.92 -3.23 8.02
CA ASN A 330 33.16 -4.41 8.47
C ASN A 330 32.92 -5.46 7.34
N PRO A 331 33.96 -6.01 6.68
CA PRO A 331 33.85 -6.83 5.44
C PRO A 331 33.10 -8.17 5.56
N ASN A 332 32.54 -8.52 6.72
CA ASN A 332 31.68 -9.70 6.88
C ASN A 332 30.21 -9.33 7.10
N GLN A 333 29.86 -8.03 7.15
CA GLN A 333 28.49 -7.53 7.33
C GLN A 333 27.79 -8.25 8.49
N ALA A 334 28.52 -8.46 9.58
CA ALA A 334 28.06 -9.29 10.67
C ALA A 334 27.12 -8.49 11.55
N ASP A 335 25.91 -9.00 11.72
CA ASP A 335 24.84 -8.43 12.53
C ASP A 335 24.24 -9.61 13.31
N ASN A 336 24.46 -9.66 14.63
CA ASN A 336 24.03 -10.82 15.42
C ASN A 336 22.58 -10.75 15.85
N ASP A 337 22.02 -9.55 16.00
CA ASP A 337 20.68 -9.32 16.55
C ASP A 337 19.65 -8.90 15.49
N ALA A 338 20.09 -8.70 14.25
CA ALA A 338 19.30 -8.45 13.06
C ALA A 338 18.53 -7.11 13.12
N ASP A 339 19.19 -6.05 13.58
CA ASP A 339 18.63 -4.71 13.68
C ASP A 339 19.05 -3.76 12.54
N GLU A 340 19.75 -4.30 11.54
CA GLU A 340 20.28 -3.60 10.36
C GLU A 340 21.52 -2.74 10.62
N ILE A 341 22.10 -2.80 11.82
CA ILE A 341 23.37 -2.17 12.17
C ILE A 341 24.44 -3.24 12.41
N GLY A 342 25.61 -3.07 11.80
CA GLY A 342 26.69 -4.05 11.91
C GLY A 342 27.35 -4.02 13.28
N ASN A 343 27.79 -5.20 13.75
CA ASN A 343 28.48 -5.40 15.03
C ASN A 343 29.70 -4.48 15.26
N ASP A 344 30.32 -3.96 14.19
CA ASP A 344 31.51 -3.12 14.26
C ASP A 344 31.17 -1.64 14.58
N CYS A 345 29.97 -1.18 14.25
CA CYS A 345 29.45 0.16 14.54
C CYS A 345 28.28 0.17 15.53
N ASP A 346 27.81 -1.00 15.94
CA ASP A 346 26.76 -1.19 16.93
C ASP A 346 27.27 -1.10 18.38
N ASN A 347 26.65 -0.22 19.18
CA ASN A 347 26.91 -0.09 20.61
C ASN A 347 26.20 -1.15 21.48
N CYS A 348 25.37 -2.00 20.87
CA CYS A 348 24.74 -3.18 21.44
C CYS A 348 24.71 -4.41 20.49
N PRO A 349 25.86 -4.99 20.08
CA PRO A 349 25.99 -6.04 19.05
C PRO A 349 25.22 -7.37 19.23
N ASP A 350 24.44 -7.52 20.27
CA ASP A 350 23.64 -8.72 20.57
C ASP A 350 22.19 -8.35 21.00
N HIS A 351 21.81 -7.07 20.95
CA HIS A 351 20.49 -6.55 21.35
C HIS A 351 20.00 -5.43 20.41
N ALA A 352 19.06 -5.78 19.54
CA ALA A 352 18.55 -4.90 18.50
C ALA A 352 18.20 -3.49 18.98
N ASN A 353 18.86 -2.49 18.40
CA ASN A 353 18.78 -1.09 18.78
C ASN A 353 19.15 -0.15 17.61
N ALA A 354 18.44 -0.22 16.49
CA ALA A 354 18.64 0.60 15.29
C ALA A 354 18.79 2.14 15.54
N GLY A 355 18.30 2.66 16.67
CA GLY A 355 18.49 4.07 17.06
C GLY A 355 19.86 4.42 17.67
N GLN A 356 20.65 3.44 18.08
CA GLN A 356 21.97 3.57 18.69
C GLN A 356 22.01 4.57 19.87
N ASP A 357 20.90 4.69 20.60
CA ASP A 357 20.79 5.58 21.76
C ASP A 357 21.79 5.18 22.84
N ASN A 358 22.47 6.19 23.40
CA ASN A 358 23.45 6.03 24.46
C ASN A 358 23.44 7.29 25.33
N SER A 359 22.62 7.26 26.37
CA SER A 359 22.23 8.41 27.18
C SER A 359 23.37 8.93 28.06
N ASP A 360 24.27 8.06 28.51
CA ASP A 360 25.39 8.41 29.38
C ASP A 360 26.76 8.46 28.68
N ALA A 361 26.78 8.09 27.39
CA ALA A 361 27.92 8.04 26.49
C ALA A 361 29.05 7.11 26.94
N ASP A 362 28.71 5.97 27.55
CA ASP A 362 29.64 4.90 27.84
C ASP A 362 29.81 3.92 26.64
N THR A 363 30.42 2.74 26.83
CA THR A 363 30.64 1.78 25.74
C THR A 363 29.43 0.98 25.31
N TYR A 364 28.36 0.97 26.11
CA TYR A 364 27.13 0.21 25.89
C TYR A 364 26.00 1.17 25.52
N GLY A 365 25.16 0.79 24.57
CA GLY A 365 23.93 1.54 24.27
C GLY A 365 22.82 1.26 25.29
N ASP A 366 21.82 2.14 25.31
CA ASP A 366 20.70 2.09 26.28
C ASP A 366 19.96 0.73 26.25
N ALA A 367 19.98 0.01 25.13
CA ALA A 367 19.29 -1.27 24.94
C ALA A 367 20.00 -2.46 25.63
N CYS A 368 21.32 -2.39 25.82
CA CYS A 368 22.14 -3.44 26.42
C CYS A 368 22.87 -2.98 27.69
N ASP A 369 22.61 -1.75 28.13
CA ASP A 369 23.13 -1.19 29.36
C ASP A 369 22.18 -1.44 30.54
N ASN A 370 22.68 -2.10 31.59
CA ASN A 370 21.93 -2.27 32.83
C ASN A 370 21.90 -1.02 33.73
N CYS A 371 22.54 0.08 33.34
CA CYS A 371 22.41 1.41 33.94
C CYS A 371 22.43 2.55 32.89
N PRO A 372 21.42 2.67 32.00
CA PRO A 372 21.44 3.60 30.85
C PRO A 372 21.70 5.08 31.15
N ALA A 373 21.49 5.50 32.40
CA ALA A 373 21.68 6.89 32.84
C ALA A 373 23.03 7.14 33.55
N VAL A 374 23.83 6.10 33.81
CA VAL A 374 25.02 6.17 34.67
C VAL A 374 26.12 5.22 34.19
N THR A 375 27.22 5.82 33.72
CA THR A 375 28.36 5.09 33.13
C THR A 375 28.84 3.92 34.01
N ASN A 376 28.86 2.73 33.45
CA ASN A 376 29.09 1.46 34.13
C ASN A 376 29.83 0.46 33.21
N GLU A 377 31.03 0.83 32.74
CA GLU A 377 31.86 0.07 31.80
C GLU A 377 32.03 -1.46 32.08
N ASP A 378 31.77 -1.94 33.30
CA ASP A 378 31.89 -3.35 33.67
C ASP A 378 30.56 -4.11 33.76
N GLN A 379 29.42 -3.44 33.56
CA GLN A 379 28.05 -3.99 33.57
C GLN A 379 27.82 -4.93 34.76
N GLN A 380 28.44 -4.63 35.91
CA GLN A 380 28.32 -5.48 37.09
C GLN A 380 26.89 -5.49 37.59
N ASN A 381 26.37 -6.70 37.83
CA ASN A 381 25.05 -6.94 38.35
C ASN A 381 25.11 -8.17 39.27
N SER A 382 25.07 -7.93 40.57
CA SER A 382 25.39 -8.88 41.62
C SER A 382 24.22 -9.79 42.01
N ASP A 383 22.98 -9.38 41.78
CA ASP A 383 21.75 -10.16 42.05
C ASP A 383 20.98 -10.59 40.79
N SER A 384 21.40 -10.10 39.63
CA SER A 384 20.89 -10.46 38.29
C SER A 384 19.47 -9.99 37.99
N ASP A 385 19.04 -8.85 38.55
CA ASP A 385 17.84 -8.15 38.11
C ASP A 385 18.11 -7.27 36.87
N SER A 386 17.21 -6.38 36.45
CA SER A 386 17.47 -5.51 35.28
C SER A 386 18.39 -4.31 35.54
N HIS A 387 18.82 -4.05 36.78
CA HIS A 387 19.61 -2.89 37.17
C HIS A 387 21.05 -3.28 37.55
N GLY A 388 22.03 -2.51 37.10
CA GLY A 388 23.43 -2.72 37.47
C GLY A 388 23.77 -2.19 38.87
N ASP A 389 24.84 -2.73 39.48
CA ASP A 389 25.30 -2.43 40.85
C ASP A 389 25.45 -0.92 41.15
N VAL A 390 25.66 -0.08 40.13
CA VAL A 390 25.85 1.38 40.31
C VAL A 390 24.57 2.20 40.26
N CYS A 391 23.50 1.67 39.66
CA CYS A 391 22.19 2.30 39.59
C CYS A 391 21.13 1.57 40.44
N ASP A 392 21.50 0.43 41.01
CA ASP A 392 20.67 -0.37 41.89
C ASP A 392 20.78 0.07 43.37
N ASN A 393 19.65 0.43 43.97
CA ASN A 393 19.54 0.76 45.39
C ASN A 393 19.48 -0.47 46.31
N CYS A 394 19.53 -1.69 45.76
CA CYS A 394 19.60 -2.96 46.46
C CYS A 394 20.55 -3.99 45.82
N VAL A 395 21.79 -3.60 45.51
CA VAL A 395 22.92 -4.35 44.88
C VAL A 395 23.00 -5.89 45.05
N THR A 396 22.43 -6.50 46.08
CA THR A 396 22.50 -7.95 46.32
C THR A 396 21.14 -8.63 46.45
N VAL A 397 20.05 -7.91 46.21
CA VAL A 397 18.66 -8.33 46.36
C VAL A 397 17.83 -7.78 45.19
N ASP A 398 17.50 -8.66 44.25
CA ASP A 398 16.63 -8.39 43.10
C ASP A 398 15.42 -7.53 43.46
N ASN A 399 15.33 -6.35 42.85
CA ASN A 399 14.33 -5.34 43.15
C ASN A 399 13.98 -4.48 41.93
N GLU A 400 13.53 -5.10 40.84
CA GLU A 400 13.11 -4.48 39.56
C GLU A 400 12.41 -3.11 39.63
N SER A 401 11.59 -2.85 40.67
CA SER A 401 10.88 -1.57 40.82
C SER A 401 11.75 -0.40 41.29
N GLN A 402 12.94 -0.67 41.84
CA GLN A 402 13.81 0.28 42.52
C GLN A 402 13.06 1.15 43.55
N ALA A 403 11.98 0.62 44.13
CA ALA A 403 11.14 1.32 45.10
C ALA A 403 11.96 1.73 46.32
N ASN A 404 11.76 2.97 46.75
CA ASN A 404 12.45 3.55 47.90
C ASN A 404 11.51 4.58 48.54
N SER A 405 10.70 4.09 49.47
CA SER A 405 9.56 4.81 50.05
C SER A 405 9.98 5.96 50.96
N ASP A 406 11.13 5.87 51.62
CA ASP A 406 11.66 6.89 52.51
C ASP A 406 12.82 7.71 51.93
N SER A 407 13.26 7.36 50.72
CA SER A 407 14.31 8.02 49.93
C SER A 407 15.69 7.99 50.58
N ASP A 408 16.03 6.90 51.29
CA ASP A 408 17.37 6.67 51.82
C ASP A 408 18.30 5.97 50.79
N ILE A 409 19.44 5.39 51.20
CA ILE A 409 20.38 4.76 50.25
C ILE A 409 20.01 3.31 49.89
N TYR A 410 19.08 2.70 50.63
CA TYR A 410 18.60 1.33 50.43
C TYR A 410 17.19 1.37 49.84
N GLY A 411 16.89 0.48 48.90
CA GLY A 411 15.53 0.31 48.40
C GLY A 411 14.68 -0.55 49.33
N ASP A 412 13.36 -0.48 49.17
CA ASP A 412 12.37 -1.17 50.01
C ASP A 412 12.60 -2.70 50.11
N ALA A 413 13.25 -3.31 49.11
CA ALA A 413 13.52 -4.75 49.06
C ALA A 413 14.68 -5.19 49.97
N CYS A 414 15.66 -4.32 50.20
CA CYS A 414 16.85 -4.59 51.02
C CYS A 414 16.87 -3.73 52.29
N ASP A 415 15.88 -2.86 52.47
CA ASP A 415 15.71 -2.05 53.65
C ASP A 415 14.97 -2.82 54.76
N ASN A 416 15.54 -2.84 55.97
CA ASN A 416 14.91 -3.41 57.16
C ASN A 416 13.97 -2.41 57.87
N CYS A 417 13.86 -1.17 57.38
CA CYS A 417 12.83 -0.20 57.76
C CYS A 417 12.29 0.62 56.56
N PRO A 418 11.59 0.01 55.57
CA PRO A 418 11.21 0.67 54.31
C PRO A 418 10.44 2.01 54.39
N ALA A 419 9.82 2.29 55.54
CA ALA A 419 9.05 3.52 55.75
C ALA A 419 9.82 4.61 56.52
N VAL A 420 11.03 4.32 57.02
CA VAL A 420 11.77 5.17 57.96
C VAL A 420 13.28 5.08 57.73
N ALA A 421 13.82 6.13 57.10
CA ALA A 421 15.23 6.18 56.69
C ALA A 421 16.19 5.83 57.84
N ASN A 422 16.96 4.77 57.65
CA ASN A 422 17.97 4.26 58.57
C ASN A 422 19.24 3.82 57.84
N PRO A 423 20.04 4.76 57.29
CA PRO A 423 21.18 4.44 56.41
C PRO A 423 22.30 3.56 56.99
N ASP A 424 22.25 3.18 58.27
CA ASP A 424 23.16 2.23 58.90
C ASP A 424 22.62 0.79 59.01
N GLN A 425 21.36 0.54 58.60
CA GLN A 425 20.63 -0.73 58.69
C GLN A 425 20.83 -1.43 60.04
N ALA A 426 20.89 -0.66 61.14
CA ALA A 426 21.11 -1.23 62.46
C ALA A 426 19.95 -2.17 62.83
N ASP A 427 20.29 -3.39 63.24
CA ASP A 427 19.37 -4.45 63.68
C ASP A 427 20.05 -5.13 64.88
N GLY A 428 19.65 -4.73 66.08
CA GLY A 428 20.28 -5.07 67.35
C GLY A 428 20.08 -6.52 67.75
N ASP A 429 18.93 -7.10 67.41
CA ASP A 429 18.50 -8.41 67.86
C ASP A 429 18.52 -9.50 66.75
N GLY A 430 18.62 -9.08 65.50
CA GLY A 430 18.83 -9.91 64.32
C GLY A 430 17.55 -10.50 63.73
N ASP A 431 16.41 -9.84 63.89
CA ASP A 431 15.11 -10.30 63.40
C ASP A 431 14.73 -9.81 61.99
N ASN A 432 15.59 -8.99 61.39
CA ASN A 432 15.43 -8.30 60.10
C ASN A 432 14.45 -7.12 60.10
N VAL A 433 14.13 -6.55 61.26
CA VAL A 433 13.49 -5.25 61.44
C VAL A 433 14.54 -4.30 62.00
N GLY A 434 14.67 -3.10 61.43
CA GLY A 434 15.70 -2.17 61.88
C GLY A 434 15.36 -1.50 63.21
N ASP A 435 16.38 -1.17 64.01
CA ASP A 435 16.28 -0.57 65.36
C ASP A 435 15.36 0.66 65.43
N VAL A 436 15.19 1.39 64.32
CA VAL A 436 14.37 2.62 64.27
C VAL A 436 12.87 2.34 64.10
N CYS A 437 12.51 1.18 63.55
CA CYS A 437 11.13 0.77 63.28
C CYS A 437 10.73 -0.49 64.07
N ASP A 438 11.65 -1.04 64.84
CA ASP A 438 11.43 -2.18 65.72
C ASP A 438 10.78 -1.77 67.05
N ASN A 439 9.60 -2.32 67.33
CA ASN A 439 8.87 -2.13 68.57
C ASN A 439 9.37 -3.01 69.74
N CYS A 440 10.38 -3.88 69.49
CA CYS A 440 11.10 -4.67 70.48
C CYS A 440 12.61 -4.80 70.20
N ILE A 441 13.33 -3.68 70.11
CA ILE A 441 14.80 -3.55 69.80
C ILE A 441 15.81 -4.57 70.40
N ASP A 442 15.47 -5.28 71.47
CA ASP A 442 16.35 -6.23 72.15
C ASP A 442 15.85 -7.70 72.03
N ASP A 443 14.66 -7.94 71.48
CA ASP A 443 13.93 -9.22 71.52
C ASP A 443 13.27 -9.54 70.16
N PRO A 444 13.80 -10.52 69.39
CA PRO A 444 13.42 -10.74 67.98
C PRO A 444 11.93 -10.97 67.74
N ASN A 445 11.31 -10.14 66.92
CA ASN A 445 9.89 -10.17 66.58
C ASN A 445 9.58 -9.62 65.16
N SER A 446 10.02 -10.34 64.12
CA SER A 446 9.87 -9.92 62.71
C SER A 446 8.46 -9.59 62.22
N ASP A 447 7.40 -9.98 62.96
CA ASP A 447 6.00 -9.67 62.63
C ASP A 447 5.48 -8.39 63.30
N GLN A 448 6.28 -7.78 64.17
CA GLN A 448 6.03 -6.51 64.85
C GLN A 448 4.65 -6.45 65.51
N GLN A 449 4.15 -7.60 65.99
CA GLN A 449 2.84 -7.70 66.64
C GLN A 449 2.77 -6.79 67.86
N ASN A 450 1.68 -6.04 67.93
CA ASN A 450 1.37 -5.10 69.00
C ASN A 450 -0.15 -5.05 69.16
N SER A 451 -0.67 -5.86 70.07
CA SER A 451 -2.09 -6.17 70.22
C SER A 451 -2.88 -5.04 70.88
N ASP A 452 -2.24 -4.17 71.65
CA ASP A 452 -2.87 -3.03 72.33
C ASP A 452 -2.45 -1.65 71.79
N ALA A 453 -1.51 -1.62 70.85
CA ALA A 453 -0.97 -0.46 70.16
C ALA A 453 -0.24 0.55 71.06
N ASP A 454 0.44 0.11 72.12
CA ASP A 454 1.38 0.94 72.87
C ASP A 454 2.78 1.00 72.21
N SER A 455 3.80 1.59 72.85
CA SER A 455 5.14 1.70 72.24
C SER A 455 5.98 0.42 72.22
N ARG A 456 5.46 -0.70 72.74
CA ARG A 456 6.16 -1.99 72.86
C ARG A 456 5.41 -3.08 72.10
N GLY A 457 6.14 -3.98 71.47
CA GLY A 457 5.55 -5.18 70.87
C GLY A 457 5.23 -6.25 71.90
N ASP A 458 4.33 -7.17 71.53
CA ASP A 458 3.78 -8.22 72.42
C ASP A 458 4.87 -9.09 73.09
N ILE A 459 6.03 -9.23 72.45
CA ILE A 459 7.15 -10.07 72.94
C ILE A 459 7.93 -9.42 74.08
N CYS A 460 8.05 -8.09 74.08
CA CYS A 460 8.81 -7.31 75.06
C CYS A 460 7.90 -6.48 75.99
N ASP A 461 6.60 -6.77 75.94
CA ASP A 461 5.56 -6.20 76.77
C ASP A 461 5.12 -7.22 77.86
N ASN A 462 5.14 -6.79 79.12
CA ASN A 462 4.65 -7.58 80.25
C ASN A 462 3.12 -7.49 80.44
N CYS A 463 2.40 -6.72 79.61
CA CYS A 463 0.95 -6.70 79.47
C CYS A 463 0.47 -6.56 78.01
N PRO A 464 0.70 -7.57 77.14
CA PRO A 464 0.48 -7.49 75.68
C PRO A 464 -0.91 -7.08 75.19
N THR A 465 -1.92 -7.08 76.06
CA THR A 465 -3.30 -6.76 75.72
C THR A 465 -3.82 -5.51 76.42
N VAL A 466 -2.99 -4.84 77.22
CA VAL A 466 -3.36 -3.68 78.04
C VAL A 466 -2.21 -2.68 78.09
N THR A 467 -2.41 -1.55 77.40
CA THR A 467 -1.37 -0.52 77.21
C THR A 467 -0.70 -0.13 78.52
N ASN A 468 0.63 -0.27 78.61
CA ASN A 468 1.39 0.00 79.83
C ASN A 468 2.83 0.45 79.53
N GLU A 469 2.93 1.62 78.90
CA GLU A 469 4.17 2.32 78.52
C GLU A 469 5.31 2.32 79.56
N ASP A 470 5.00 2.29 80.85
CA ASP A 470 6.00 2.32 81.93
C ASP A 470 6.50 0.94 82.37
N GLN A 471 5.86 -0.14 81.92
CA GLN A 471 6.19 -1.54 82.19
C GLN A 471 6.39 -1.82 83.69
N VAL A 472 5.64 -1.13 84.54
CA VAL A 472 5.76 -1.30 85.99
C VAL A 472 5.31 -2.71 86.37
N ASN A 473 6.12 -3.38 87.19
CA ASN A 473 5.86 -4.70 87.73
C ASN A 473 6.40 -4.72 89.18
N SER A 474 5.49 -4.55 90.14
CA SER A 474 5.75 -4.24 91.53
C SER A 474 6.25 -5.45 92.33
N ASP A 475 5.76 -6.64 92.00
CA ASP A 475 6.08 -7.88 92.70
C ASP A 475 7.12 -8.75 91.96
N GLY A 476 7.38 -8.46 90.69
CA GLY A 476 8.38 -9.05 89.83
C GLY A 476 7.97 -10.38 89.19
N ASP A 477 6.68 -10.66 89.04
CA ASP A 477 6.21 -11.84 88.30
C ASP A 477 6.19 -11.62 86.77
N THR A 478 5.48 -12.45 85.98
CA THR A 478 5.46 -12.31 84.52
C THR A 478 4.46 -11.28 83.98
N TYR A 479 3.53 -10.81 84.79
CA TYR A 479 2.50 -9.84 84.43
C TYR A 479 2.87 -8.47 85.00
N GLY A 480 2.68 -7.40 84.22
CA GLY A 480 2.83 -6.03 84.72
C GLY A 480 1.64 -5.60 85.58
N ASP A 481 1.82 -4.56 86.40
CA ASP A 481 0.79 -4.04 87.31
C ASP A 481 -0.52 -3.66 86.58
N ALA A 482 -0.45 -3.39 85.28
CA ALA A 482 -1.60 -3.03 84.45
C ALA A 482 -2.52 -4.21 84.10
N CYS A 483 -2.01 -5.44 84.13
CA CYS A 483 -2.72 -6.66 83.75
C CYS A 483 -2.61 -7.78 84.81
N ASP A 484 -2.00 -7.48 85.96
CA ASP A 484 -1.91 -8.37 87.10
C ASP A 484 -3.13 -8.19 88.02
N ASN A 485 -3.92 -9.25 88.22
CA ASN A 485 -5.06 -9.24 89.14
C ASN A 485 -4.67 -9.34 90.63
N CYS A 486 -3.38 -9.47 90.96
CA CYS A 486 -2.82 -9.25 92.29
C CYS A 486 -1.48 -8.49 92.26
N PRO A 487 -1.45 -7.17 91.93
CA PRO A 487 -0.22 -6.40 91.65
C PRO A 487 0.88 -6.38 92.73
N ASP A 488 0.54 -6.72 93.97
CA ASP A 488 1.44 -6.73 95.11
C ASP A 488 1.85 -8.17 95.55
N ILE A 489 1.30 -9.21 94.91
CA ILE A 489 1.42 -10.61 95.33
C ILE A 489 1.58 -11.56 94.12
N THR A 490 2.79 -12.08 93.95
CA THR A 490 3.13 -12.95 92.81
C THR A 490 2.15 -14.11 92.63
N ASN A 491 1.49 -14.15 91.48
CA ASN A 491 0.44 -15.12 91.13
C ASN A 491 0.49 -15.44 89.63
N GLN A 492 1.51 -16.21 89.23
CA GLN A 492 1.77 -16.57 87.84
C GLN A 492 0.62 -17.28 87.10
N ASP A 493 -0.34 -17.88 87.83
CA ASP A 493 -1.52 -18.49 87.23
C ASP A 493 -2.68 -17.52 87.01
N GLN A 494 -2.59 -16.29 87.54
CA GLN A 494 -3.63 -15.25 87.49
C GLN A 494 -5.00 -15.82 87.85
N ALA A 495 -5.03 -16.79 88.78
CA ALA A 495 -6.23 -17.50 89.15
C ALA A 495 -7.21 -16.54 89.84
N ASP A 496 -8.42 -16.52 89.31
CA ASP A 496 -9.53 -15.68 89.72
C ASP A 496 -10.79 -16.56 89.59
N ALA A 497 -11.14 -17.22 90.70
CA ALA A 497 -12.10 -18.32 90.73
C ALA A 497 -13.54 -17.86 90.47
N ASP A 498 -13.86 -16.62 90.79
CA ASP A 498 -15.16 -15.99 90.57
C ASP A 498 -15.15 -14.91 89.47
N SER A 499 -13.96 -14.54 88.97
CA SER A 499 -13.77 -13.65 87.80
C SER A 499 -14.13 -12.18 88.07
N ASP A 500 -13.88 -11.67 89.28
CA ASP A 500 -14.13 -10.27 89.64
C ASP A 500 -12.98 -9.31 89.32
N GLY A 501 -11.86 -9.84 88.82
CA GLY A 501 -10.65 -9.08 88.50
C GLY A 501 -9.70 -8.92 89.67
N ILE A 502 -9.97 -9.53 90.83
CA ILE A 502 -9.09 -9.66 91.99
C ILE A 502 -8.67 -11.13 92.10
N GLY A 503 -7.37 -11.41 92.02
CA GLY A 503 -6.91 -12.80 92.06
C GLY A 503 -7.17 -13.48 93.42
N ASP A 504 -7.35 -14.80 93.40
CA ASP A 504 -7.64 -15.67 94.55
C ASP A 504 -6.72 -15.43 95.77
N LEU A 505 -5.48 -15.01 95.52
CA LEU A 505 -4.46 -14.80 96.56
C LEU A 505 -4.61 -13.47 97.30
N CYS A 506 -5.28 -12.48 96.69
CA CYS A 506 -5.50 -11.15 97.25
C CYS A 506 -6.98 -10.85 97.52
N ASP A 507 -7.89 -11.73 97.12
CA ASP A 507 -9.32 -11.59 97.35
C ASP A 507 -9.81 -12.12 98.73
N ALA A 508 -10.79 -11.43 99.32
CA ALA A 508 -11.39 -11.72 100.62
C ALA A 508 -12.61 -12.66 100.55
N CYS A 509 -13.31 -12.69 99.41
CA CYS A 509 -14.42 -13.61 99.15
C CYS A 509 -14.16 -14.40 97.85
N PRO A 510 -13.17 -15.34 97.81
CA PRO A 510 -12.60 -15.89 96.55
C PRO A 510 -13.50 -16.85 95.76
N ASN A 511 -14.80 -16.85 96.03
CA ASN A 511 -15.78 -17.65 95.29
C ASN A 511 -17.05 -16.83 95.04
N ASP A 512 -16.99 -15.52 95.25
CA ASP A 512 -18.08 -14.59 95.19
C ASP A 512 -17.61 -13.27 94.53
N PRO A 513 -17.93 -13.08 93.24
CA PRO A 513 -17.39 -11.97 92.48
C PRO A 513 -17.96 -10.61 92.90
N ASP A 514 -19.10 -10.62 93.60
CA ASP A 514 -19.71 -9.40 94.13
C ASP A 514 -19.17 -9.05 95.52
N ASN A 515 -18.34 -9.93 96.11
CA ASN A 515 -17.76 -9.78 97.43
C ASN A 515 -18.84 -9.46 98.50
N ASP A 516 -18.47 -8.71 99.54
CA ASP A 516 -19.39 -8.12 100.53
C ASP A 516 -20.03 -6.84 99.94
N ALA A 517 -20.90 -7.02 98.93
CA ALA A 517 -21.46 -5.94 98.11
C ALA A 517 -22.21 -4.87 98.91
N ASP A 518 -22.92 -5.28 99.96
CA ASP A 518 -23.69 -4.40 100.84
C ASP A 518 -22.92 -3.95 102.11
N GLY A 519 -21.71 -4.49 102.32
CA GLY A 519 -20.78 -4.11 103.37
C GLY A 519 -21.21 -4.57 104.76
N ASP A 520 -22.06 -5.59 104.85
CA ASP A 520 -22.61 -6.12 106.08
C ASP A 520 -21.67 -7.16 106.76
N ASN A 521 -20.58 -7.53 106.09
CA ASN A 521 -19.54 -8.51 106.46
C ASN A 521 -19.95 -9.98 106.26
N VAL A 522 -20.90 -10.25 105.40
CA VAL A 522 -21.25 -11.57 104.88
C VAL A 522 -20.91 -11.56 103.39
N CYS A 523 -20.18 -12.58 102.91
CA CYS A 523 -19.98 -12.69 101.46
C CYS A 523 -21.34 -13.05 100.84
N GLY A 524 -21.70 -12.41 99.72
CA GLY A 524 -22.94 -12.62 98.99
C GLY A 524 -23.25 -14.09 98.67
N ASP A 525 -22.25 -14.95 98.50
CA ASP A 525 -22.45 -16.40 98.29
C ASP A 525 -23.15 -17.13 99.46
N VAL A 526 -23.17 -16.52 100.65
CA VAL A 526 -23.84 -17.04 101.86
C VAL A 526 -24.86 -16.06 102.47
N ASP A 527 -25.09 -14.93 101.81
CA ASP A 527 -26.04 -13.90 102.21
C ASP A 527 -27.45 -14.18 101.63
N ASN A 528 -28.51 -14.12 102.45
CA ASN A 528 -29.90 -14.26 101.99
C ASN A 528 -30.54 -12.94 101.52
N CYS A 529 -29.84 -11.81 101.64
CA CYS A 529 -30.05 -10.57 100.89
C CYS A 529 -28.69 -9.98 100.45
N PRO A 530 -28.00 -10.58 99.46
CA PRO A 530 -26.64 -10.18 99.06
C PRO A 530 -26.43 -8.69 98.69
N SER A 531 -27.52 -7.98 98.38
CA SER A 531 -27.52 -6.57 97.99
C SER A 531 -28.07 -5.62 99.06
N ASP A 532 -28.67 -6.14 100.13
CA ASP A 532 -29.40 -5.35 101.12
C ASP A 532 -29.00 -5.74 102.55
N ALA A 533 -28.08 -4.95 103.11
CA ALA A 533 -27.44 -5.18 104.40
C ALA A 533 -28.40 -5.66 105.50
N ASN A 534 -28.33 -6.95 105.79
CA ASN A 534 -29.16 -7.63 106.77
C ASN A 534 -28.32 -8.62 107.59
N THR A 535 -27.45 -8.08 108.45
CA THR A 535 -26.50 -8.88 109.26
C THR A 535 -27.16 -9.90 110.21
N ASP A 536 -28.49 -9.84 110.38
CA ASP A 536 -29.28 -10.82 111.12
C ASP A 536 -29.96 -11.90 110.27
N GLN A 537 -29.98 -11.76 108.95
CA GLN A 537 -30.41 -12.76 107.95
C GLN A 537 -31.84 -13.28 108.23
N SER A 538 -32.80 -12.38 108.43
CA SER A 538 -34.20 -12.74 108.72
C SER A 538 -34.99 -13.12 107.45
N ASP A 539 -35.88 -14.10 107.57
CA ASP A 539 -36.69 -14.70 106.50
C ASP A 539 -37.98 -15.28 107.17
N ILE A 540 -39.13 -14.64 106.94
CA ILE A 540 -40.40 -14.87 107.65
C ILE A 540 -41.19 -16.06 107.10
N ASP A 541 -41.23 -16.21 105.78
CA ASP A 541 -42.03 -17.23 105.09
C ASP A 541 -41.20 -18.45 104.66
N GLU A 542 -39.90 -18.45 104.98
CA GLU A 542 -38.93 -19.54 104.84
C GLU A 542 -38.65 -19.90 103.38
N ASP A 543 -38.61 -18.90 102.49
CA ASP A 543 -38.37 -19.03 101.05
C ASP A 543 -36.89 -18.81 100.64
N ASN A 544 -36.00 -18.63 101.63
CA ASN A 544 -34.56 -18.35 101.48
C ASN A 544 -34.20 -16.96 100.95
N VAL A 545 -35.18 -16.07 100.77
CA VAL A 545 -34.99 -14.65 100.49
C VAL A 545 -35.22 -13.89 101.78
N GLY A 546 -34.31 -12.99 102.14
CA GLY A 546 -34.46 -12.26 103.39
C GLY A 546 -35.58 -11.22 103.33
N ASP A 547 -36.23 -10.96 104.47
CA ASP A 547 -37.39 -10.05 104.56
C ASP A 547 -37.14 -8.63 103.99
N VAL A 548 -35.87 -8.22 103.94
CA VAL A 548 -35.45 -6.90 103.46
C VAL A 548 -35.50 -6.82 101.93
N CYS A 549 -35.29 -7.95 101.25
CA CYS A 549 -35.19 -8.07 99.80
C CYS A 549 -36.29 -8.94 99.17
N ASP A 550 -37.31 -9.32 99.96
CA ASP A 550 -38.48 -10.08 99.50
C ASP A 550 -39.60 -9.16 98.96
N ASN A 551 -40.05 -9.43 97.73
CA ASN A 551 -41.09 -8.71 97.00
C ASN A 551 -42.51 -9.28 97.17
N CYS A 552 -42.65 -10.42 97.86
CA CYS A 552 -43.91 -10.85 98.45
C CYS A 552 -43.67 -11.40 99.89
N PRO A 553 -43.32 -10.54 100.90
CA PRO A 553 -42.90 -10.93 102.26
C PRO A 553 -43.80 -11.84 103.11
N ASP A 554 -45.00 -12.15 102.62
CA ASP A 554 -46.00 -12.97 103.28
C ASP A 554 -46.33 -14.26 102.48
N ASP A 555 -45.84 -14.40 101.24
CA ASP A 555 -46.23 -15.42 100.26
C ASP A 555 -45.00 -16.03 99.55
N SER A 556 -44.36 -17.03 100.18
CA SER A 556 -43.21 -17.81 99.68
C SER A 556 -43.06 -17.87 98.16
N ASN A 557 -42.00 -17.23 97.70
CA ASN A 557 -41.60 -17.11 96.31
C ASN A 557 -40.08 -17.02 96.21
N ASP A 558 -39.37 -18.13 96.48
CA ASP A 558 -37.90 -18.23 96.44
C ASP A 558 -37.29 -17.66 95.12
N ASP A 559 -38.04 -17.67 94.03
CA ASP A 559 -37.61 -17.16 92.72
C ASP A 559 -37.74 -15.65 92.56
N GLN A 560 -38.43 -14.99 93.49
CA GLN A 560 -38.73 -13.56 93.53
C GLN A 560 -39.25 -13.07 92.18
N GLN A 561 -39.96 -13.94 91.46
CA GLN A 561 -40.34 -13.67 90.08
C GLN A 561 -41.25 -12.45 90.06
N ASN A 562 -40.80 -11.44 89.34
CA ASN A 562 -41.49 -10.19 89.15
C ASN A 562 -41.28 -9.81 87.68
N SER A 563 -42.23 -10.25 86.86
CA SER A 563 -42.12 -10.23 85.41
C SER A 563 -42.29 -8.84 84.82
N ASP A 564 -42.70 -7.85 85.63
CA ASP A 564 -42.83 -6.46 85.21
C ASP A 564 -41.92 -5.47 85.96
N GLY A 565 -41.40 -5.86 87.12
CA GLY A 565 -40.46 -5.08 87.93
C GLY A 565 -41.11 -4.01 88.81
N ASP A 566 -42.40 -4.13 89.16
CA ASP A 566 -43.02 -3.27 90.19
C ASP A 566 -42.65 -3.72 91.62
N SER A 567 -43.24 -3.17 92.69
CA SER A 567 -42.86 -3.60 94.05
C SER A 567 -43.47 -4.93 94.53
N HIS A 568 -44.24 -5.62 93.69
CA HIS A 568 -44.94 -6.86 93.99
C HIS A 568 -44.46 -7.98 93.07
N GLY A 569 -44.20 -9.17 93.60
CA GLY A 569 -43.93 -10.35 92.78
C GLY A 569 -45.17 -10.86 92.05
N ASP A 570 -44.98 -11.64 90.98
CA ASP A 570 -46.02 -12.21 90.09
C ASP A 570 -47.16 -12.89 90.85
N ILE A 571 -46.82 -13.52 91.99
CA ILE A 571 -47.79 -14.26 92.81
C ILE A 571 -48.76 -13.32 93.55
N CYS A 572 -48.36 -12.08 93.79
CA CYS A 572 -49.12 -11.06 94.51
C CYS A 572 -49.60 -9.88 93.61
N ASP A 573 -49.35 -9.94 92.30
CA ASP A 573 -49.67 -8.92 91.28
C ASP A 573 -50.87 -9.30 90.37
N ASN A 574 -51.76 -8.33 90.08
CA ASN A 574 -52.91 -8.46 89.17
C ASN A 574 -52.64 -8.01 87.71
N CYS A 575 -51.47 -7.46 87.43
CA CYS A 575 -50.89 -7.35 86.10
C CYS A 575 -49.45 -7.86 86.10
N PRO A 576 -49.20 -9.17 86.29
CA PRO A 576 -47.85 -9.74 86.47
C PRO A 576 -46.80 -9.34 85.42
N THR A 577 -47.25 -8.90 84.24
CA THR A 577 -46.38 -8.52 83.12
C THR A 577 -46.41 -7.03 82.79
N VAL A 578 -47.14 -6.19 83.54
CA VAL A 578 -47.21 -4.74 83.32
C VAL A 578 -47.30 -3.98 84.65
N THR A 579 -46.22 -3.24 84.95
CA THR A 579 -46.04 -2.58 86.24
C THR A 579 -47.28 -1.79 86.67
N ASN A 580 -47.83 -2.12 87.82
CA ASN A 580 -48.98 -1.42 88.38
C ASN A 580 -48.93 -1.39 89.90
N GLU A 581 -48.00 -0.59 90.40
CA GLU A 581 -47.75 -0.33 91.82
C GLU A 581 -49.01 -0.06 92.68
N ASP A 582 -50.07 0.50 92.09
CA ASP A 582 -51.33 0.80 92.77
C ASP A 582 -52.38 -0.33 92.68
N GLN A 583 -52.11 -1.35 91.87
CA GLN A 583 -52.90 -2.54 91.64
C GLN A 583 -54.35 -2.22 91.27
N VAL A 584 -54.57 -1.13 90.50
CA VAL A 584 -55.89 -0.66 90.11
C VAL A 584 -56.51 -1.55 89.02
N ASN A 585 -57.81 -1.80 89.17
CA ASN A 585 -58.64 -2.60 88.27
C ASN A 585 -60.07 -2.00 88.27
N SER A 586 -60.41 -1.26 87.22
CA SER A 586 -61.55 -0.32 87.11
C SER A 586 -62.83 -1.01 86.69
N ASP A 587 -62.75 -2.00 85.81
CA ASP A 587 -63.89 -2.75 85.31
C ASP A 587 -64.15 -4.05 86.10
N GLY A 588 -63.17 -4.48 86.90
CA GLY A 588 -63.24 -5.55 87.88
C GLY A 588 -63.02 -6.95 87.30
N ASP A 589 -62.38 -7.08 86.13
CA ASP A 589 -62.03 -8.39 85.57
C ASP A 589 -60.71 -8.96 86.16
N THR A 590 -60.07 -9.95 85.54
CA THR A 590 -58.83 -10.54 86.09
C THR A 590 -57.57 -9.74 85.79
N TYR A 591 -57.63 -8.82 84.85
CA TYR A 591 -56.53 -7.96 84.41
C TYR A 591 -56.70 -6.60 85.08
N GLY A 592 -55.64 -6.06 85.66
CA GLY A 592 -55.62 -4.66 86.10
C GLY A 592 -55.62 -3.69 84.92
N ASP A 593 -55.94 -2.41 85.18
CA ASP A 593 -56.07 -1.39 84.13
C ASP A 593 -54.80 -1.24 83.26
N ALA A 594 -53.64 -1.61 83.81
CA ALA A 594 -52.36 -1.53 83.13
C ALA A 594 -52.17 -2.60 82.05
N CYS A 595 -52.83 -3.75 82.19
CA CYS A 595 -52.68 -4.92 81.32
C CYS A 595 -54.00 -5.35 80.66
N ASP A 596 -54.97 -4.44 80.61
CA ASP A 596 -56.26 -4.63 79.96
C ASP A 596 -56.27 -3.85 78.63
N ASN A 597 -56.44 -4.52 77.49
CA ASN A 597 -56.52 -3.90 76.17
C ASN A 597 -57.87 -3.21 75.90
N CYS A 598 -58.84 -3.27 76.84
CA CYS A 598 -59.99 -2.36 76.91
C CYS A 598 -60.35 -1.98 78.37
N PRO A 599 -59.56 -1.12 79.05
CA PRO A 599 -59.63 -0.86 80.52
C PRO A 599 -60.98 -0.39 81.09
N ASP A 600 -61.85 0.14 80.24
CA ASP A 600 -63.18 0.65 80.59
C ASP A 600 -64.31 -0.35 80.26
N ILE A 601 -64.02 -1.44 79.57
CA ILE A 601 -65.00 -2.38 78.99
C ILE A 601 -64.51 -3.83 79.14
N THR A 602 -65.06 -4.53 80.13
CA THR A 602 -64.83 -5.97 80.38
C THR A 602 -64.73 -6.83 79.12
N ASN A 603 -63.54 -7.38 78.90
CA ASN A 603 -63.19 -8.28 77.82
C ASN A 603 -62.17 -9.31 78.34
N GLN A 604 -62.67 -10.22 79.18
CA GLN A 604 -61.94 -11.32 79.80
C GLN A 604 -61.08 -12.18 78.84
N ASP A 605 -61.41 -12.20 77.55
CA ASP A 605 -60.68 -12.92 76.51
C ASP A 605 -59.56 -12.10 75.85
N GLN A 606 -59.49 -10.79 76.11
CA GLN A 606 -58.48 -9.85 75.61
C GLN A 606 -58.30 -9.99 74.08
N ALA A 607 -59.39 -10.27 73.36
CA ALA A 607 -59.35 -10.51 71.92
C ALA A 607 -58.92 -9.23 71.18
N ASP A 608 -57.94 -9.40 70.29
CA ASP A 608 -57.25 -8.37 69.52
C ASP A 608 -56.84 -9.07 68.21
N ALA A 609 -57.64 -8.88 67.16
CA ALA A 609 -57.60 -9.71 65.95
C ALA A 609 -56.45 -9.35 65.00
N ASP A 610 -55.95 -8.12 65.07
CA ASP A 610 -54.79 -7.61 64.34
C ASP A 610 -53.56 -7.38 65.21
N GLU A 611 -53.67 -7.59 66.53
CA GLU A 611 -52.56 -7.53 67.49
C GLU A 611 -51.99 -6.12 67.65
N ASP A 612 -52.83 -5.08 67.53
CA ASP A 612 -52.44 -3.66 67.62
C ASP A 612 -52.40 -3.11 69.06
N GLY A 613 -52.83 -3.93 70.04
CA GLY A 613 -52.87 -3.58 71.46
C GLY A 613 -54.18 -2.90 71.91
N ILE A 614 -55.14 -2.70 71.00
CA ILE A 614 -56.50 -2.22 71.27
C ILE A 614 -57.45 -3.41 71.08
N GLY A 615 -58.19 -3.79 72.11
CA GLY A 615 -59.08 -4.95 71.98
C GLY A 615 -60.18 -4.75 70.93
N ASP A 616 -60.60 -5.83 70.26
CA ASP A 616 -61.62 -5.87 69.19
C ASP A 616 -62.90 -5.07 69.50
N VAL A 617 -63.25 -5.01 70.79
CA VAL A 617 -64.47 -4.38 71.28
C VAL A 617 -64.35 -2.86 71.41
N CYS A 618 -63.12 -2.33 71.38
CA CYS A 618 -62.79 -0.91 71.48
C CYS A 618 -61.97 -0.36 70.29
N ASP A 619 -61.56 -1.20 69.32
CA ASP A 619 -60.84 -0.79 68.11
C ASP A 619 -61.73 -0.38 66.90
N ALA A 620 -61.25 0.54 66.07
CA ALA A 620 -61.90 1.11 64.88
C ALA A 620 -61.49 0.44 63.56
N CYS A 621 -60.31 -0.17 63.46
CA CYS A 621 -59.83 -0.92 62.30
C CYS A 621 -59.43 -2.36 62.70
N PRO A 622 -60.36 -3.24 63.17
CA PRO A 622 -60.02 -4.44 63.97
C PRO A 622 -59.42 -5.61 63.19
N ASN A 623 -58.87 -5.36 62.01
CA ASN A 623 -58.17 -6.34 61.19
C ASN A 623 -56.90 -5.75 60.57
N ASP A 624 -56.45 -4.60 61.06
CA ASP A 624 -55.32 -3.85 60.53
C ASP A 624 -54.49 -3.19 61.65
N ALA A 625 -53.34 -3.80 61.94
CA ALA A 625 -52.45 -3.41 63.02
C ALA A 625 -51.87 -2.00 62.87
N ASP A 626 -51.66 -1.58 61.63
CA ASP A 626 -51.09 -0.27 61.32
C ASP A 626 -52.16 0.84 61.36
N ASN A 627 -53.43 0.45 61.51
CA ASN A 627 -54.57 1.34 61.53
C ASN A 627 -54.53 2.31 60.32
N ASP A 628 -55.05 3.53 60.52
CA ASP A 628 -54.96 4.65 59.58
C ASP A 628 -53.61 5.37 59.75
N ALA A 629 -52.52 4.75 59.25
CA ALA A 629 -51.13 5.19 59.48
C ALA A 629 -50.83 6.60 58.95
N ASP A 630 -51.42 6.97 57.82
CA ASP A 630 -51.24 8.28 57.20
C ASP A 630 -52.34 9.31 57.57
N GLY A 631 -53.37 8.87 58.32
CA GLY A 631 -54.44 9.71 58.86
C GLY A 631 -55.47 10.15 57.83
N ASP A 632 -55.59 9.44 56.71
CA ASP A 632 -56.49 9.74 55.61
C ASP A 632 -57.90 9.15 55.77
N ASN A 633 -58.12 8.35 56.82
CA ASN A 633 -59.34 7.62 57.20
C ASN A 633 -59.64 6.35 56.38
N VAL A 634 -58.61 5.76 55.78
CA VAL A 634 -58.63 4.42 55.20
C VAL A 634 -57.71 3.54 56.06
N CYS A 635 -58.16 2.34 56.43
CA CYS A 635 -57.27 1.40 57.12
C CYS A 635 -56.23 0.90 56.11
N GLY A 636 -54.96 0.87 56.48
CA GLY A 636 -53.83 0.40 55.68
C GLY A 636 -54.05 -0.94 54.96
N ASP A 637 -54.83 -1.88 55.52
CA ASP A 637 -55.16 -3.17 54.89
C ASP A 637 -55.95 -3.05 53.57
N VAL A 638 -56.62 -1.92 53.36
CA VAL A 638 -57.38 -1.58 52.16
C VAL A 638 -56.90 -0.31 51.46
N ASP A 639 -55.79 0.26 51.93
CA ASP A 639 -55.16 1.47 51.40
C ASP A 639 -54.18 1.13 50.27
N ASN A 640 -54.34 1.74 49.09
CA ASN A 640 -53.40 1.58 47.97
C ASN A 640 -52.19 2.51 48.04
N CYS A 641 -52.12 3.41 49.02
CA CYS A 641 -50.91 4.12 49.47
C CYS A 641 -50.84 4.18 51.01
N PRO A 642 -50.60 3.06 51.72
CA PRO A 642 -50.68 2.99 53.19
C PRO A 642 -49.82 3.98 53.98
N ASN A 643 -48.85 4.63 53.33
CA ASN A 643 -47.92 5.58 53.93
C ASN A 643 -48.05 7.00 53.36
N ALA A 644 -48.98 7.26 52.46
CA ALA A 644 -49.08 8.52 51.74
C ALA A 644 -50.55 8.92 51.49
N SER A 645 -51.01 9.84 52.33
CA SER A 645 -52.42 10.28 52.40
C SER A 645 -53.05 10.51 51.02
N ASN A 646 -53.98 9.62 50.66
CA ASN A 646 -54.73 9.64 49.43
C ASN A 646 -56.17 9.17 49.69
N SER A 647 -56.95 9.93 50.46
CA SER A 647 -58.29 9.51 50.94
C SER A 647 -59.30 9.20 49.84
N ASP A 648 -58.99 9.55 48.59
CA ASP A 648 -59.78 9.23 47.39
C ASP A 648 -59.38 7.91 46.72
N GLN A 649 -58.30 7.28 47.16
CA GLN A 649 -57.73 6.00 46.73
C GLN A 649 -57.55 5.97 45.21
N ALA A 650 -57.13 7.10 44.65
CA ALA A 650 -57.01 7.27 43.21
C ALA A 650 -55.84 6.44 42.67
N ASP A 651 -56.14 5.61 41.67
CA ASP A 651 -55.24 4.69 40.97
C ASP A 651 -55.69 4.73 39.49
N VAL A 652 -54.90 5.36 38.63
CA VAL A 652 -55.28 5.71 37.25
C VAL A 652 -55.06 4.54 36.29
N ASP A 653 -54.02 3.74 36.50
CA ASP A 653 -53.60 2.65 35.64
C ASP A 653 -54.00 1.26 36.16
N GLU A 654 -54.66 1.20 37.33
CA GLU A 654 -55.29 0.03 37.94
C GLU A 654 -54.29 -1.08 38.30
N ASP A 655 -53.08 -0.70 38.72
CA ASP A 655 -52.00 -1.63 39.02
C ASP A 655 -51.94 -2.06 40.51
N GLY A 656 -52.72 -1.39 41.36
CA GLY A 656 -52.82 -1.63 42.80
C GLY A 656 -52.02 -0.67 43.68
N VAL A 657 -51.22 0.22 43.11
CA VAL A 657 -50.47 1.29 43.78
C VAL A 657 -51.20 2.62 43.51
N GLY A 658 -51.42 3.43 44.54
CA GLY A 658 -52.12 4.71 44.36
C GLY A 658 -51.24 5.76 43.68
N ASN A 659 -51.85 6.66 42.90
CA ASN A 659 -51.14 7.69 42.10
C ASN A 659 -50.15 8.56 42.90
N VAL A 660 -50.35 8.68 44.22
CA VAL A 660 -49.53 9.51 45.11
C VAL A 660 -48.20 8.83 45.46
N CYS A 661 -48.16 7.50 45.43
CA CYS A 661 -47.02 6.67 45.80
C CYS A 661 -46.52 5.77 44.66
N ASP A 662 -47.03 5.99 43.45
CA ASP A 662 -46.66 5.28 42.24
C ASP A 662 -45.53 6.03 41.49
N ASN A 663 -44.44 5.33 41.17
CA ASN A 663 -43.32 5.85 40.38
C ASN A 663 -43.56 5.80 38.86
N CYS A 664 -44.69 5.23 38.41
CA CYS A 664 -45.22 5.32 37.06
C CYS A 664 -46.76 5.51 37.01
N PRO A 665 -47.33 6.64 37.50
CA PRO A 665 -48.79 6.87 37.69
C PRO A 665 -49.74 6.72 36.48
N GLU A 666 -49.20 6.48 35.29
CA GLU A 666 -49.98 6.31 34.07
C GLU A 666 -49.76 4.93 33.42
N THR A 667 -48.84 4.11 33.94
CA THR A 667 -48.43 2.85 33.32
C THR A 667 -48.20 1.76 34.36
N ALA A 668 -49.14 0.81 34.42
CA ALA A 668 -49.20 -0.21 35.44
C ALA A 668 -47.88 -0.97 35.66
N ASN A 669 -47.37 -0.89 36.89
CA ASN A 669 -46.12 -1.47 37.34
C ASN A 669 -46.18 -1.84 38.83
N THR A 670 -46.98 -2.87 39.15
CA THR A 670 -47.24 -3.31 40.54
C THR A 670 -45.98 -3.60 41.38
N ASP A 671 -44.84 -3.91 40.76
CA ASP A 671 -43.57 -4.16 41.46
C ASP A 671 -42.76 -2.90 41.79
N GLN A 672 -43.13 -1.75 41.20
CA GLN A 672 -42.49 -0.45 41.37
C GLN A 672 -40.97 -0.51 41.12
N GLN A 673 -40.53 -1.39 40.21
CA GLN A 673 -39.10 -1.58 39.93
C GLN A 673 -38.46 -0.29 39.40
N ASN A 674 -37.27 0.03 39.92
CA ASN A 674 -36.48 1.19 39.54
C ASN A 674 -34.99 0.83 39.68
N SER A 675 -34.32 0.63 38.55
CA SER A 675 -32.98 0.04 38.47
C SER A 675 -31.85 1.04 38.68
N ASP A 676 -32.06 2.32 38.34
CA ASP A 676 -31.06 3.38 38.51
C ASP A 676 -31.35 4.32 39.71
N SER A 677 -32.46 4.07 40.41
CA SER A 677 -32.93 4.77 41.61
C SER A 677 -33.26 6.25 41.37
N ASP A 678 -33.69 6.62 40.17
CA ASP A 678 -34.18 7.96 39.88
C ASP A 678 -35.66 8.15 40.30
N SER A 679 -36.35 9.21 39.87
CA SER A 679 -37.75 9.46 40.25
C SER A 679 -38.80 8.66 39.48
N ARG A 680 -38.40 7.85 38.50
CA ARG A 680 -39.26 7.08 37.58
C ARG A 680 -39.02 5.59 37.72
N GLY A 681 -40.07 4.80 37.49
CA GLY A 681 -39.94 3.34 37.44
C GLY A 681 -39.49 2.88 36.04
N ASP A 682 -38.87 1.69 35.98
CA ASP A 682 -38.30 1.09 34.76
C ASP A 682 -39.30 1.02 33.58
N VAL A 683 -40.60 0.93 33.86
CA VAL A 683 -41.67 0.78 32.87
C VAL A 683 -42.00 2.10 32.15
N CYS A 684 -41.75 3.23 32.80
CA CYS A 684 -42.05 4.57 32.28
C CYS A 684 -40.80 5.45 32.13
N ASP A 685 -39.64 4.84 32.23
CA ASP A 685 -38.33 5.43 32.02
C ASP A 685 -37.78 5.06 30.63
N ASN A 686 -37.41 6.04 29.83
CA ASN A 686 -36.77 5.84 28.53
C ASN A 686 -35.25 5.64 28.62
N CYS A 687 -34.66 5.70 29.81
CA CYS A 687 -33.31 5.23 30.12
C CYS A 687 -33.24 4.44 31.44
N PRO A 688 -33.85 3.24 31.54
CA PRO A 688 -34.00 2.49 32.80
C PRO A 688 -32.72 2.12 33.56
N GLN A 689 -31.54 2.39 33.00
CA GLN A 689 -30.25 2.09 33.62
C GLN A 689 -29.41 3.36 33.85
N THR A 690 -29.95 4.54 33.54
CA THR A 690 -29.22 5.81 33.54
C THR A 690 -30.15 6.95 33.93
N ALA A 691 -29.96 7.45 35.15
CA ALA A 691 -30.85 8.46 35.74
C ALA A 691 -31.03 9.68 34.84
N ASN A 692 -32.26 9.94 34.43
CA ASN A 692 -32.64 11.01 33.51
C ASN A 692 -34.03 11.59 33.86
N GLU A 693 -34.08 12.35 34.95
CA GLU A 693 -35.33 12.89 35.52
C GLU A 693 -36.23 13.65 34.51
N ASP A 694 -35.64 14.30 33.50
CA ASP A 694 -36.37 15.09 32.50
C ASP A 694 -36.95 14.27 31.34
N GLN A 695 -36.54 13.00 31.20
CA GLN A 695 -36.94 12.07 30.14
C GLN A 695 -36.83 12.71 28.75
N GLN A 696 -35.81 13.55 28.57
CA GLN A 696 -35.61 14.20 27.28
C GLN A 696 -35.33 13.14 26.21
N ASN A 697 -36.02 13.27 25.08
CA ASN A 697 -35.85 12.41 23.91
C ASN A 697 -36.13 13.31 22.70
N SER A 698 -35.05 13.72 22.03
CA SER A 698 -35.02 14.78 21.04
C SER A 698 -35.46 14.31 19.65
N ASP A 699 -35.28 13.03 19.34
CA ASP A 699 -35.55 12.42 18.05
C ASP A 699 -36.78 11.48 18.05
N THR A 700 -37.36 11.25 19.23
CA THR A 700 -38.55 10.44 19.52
C THR A 700 -38.41 8.94 19.27
N ASP A 701 -37.21 8.39 19.42
CA ASP A 701 -36.98 6.94 19.36
C ASP A 701 -37.29 6.22 20.71
N GLU A 702 -36.87 4.97 20.89
CA GLU A 702 -37.14 4.20 22.12
C GLU A 702 -36.23 4.58 23.31
N PHE A 703 -35.12 5.27 23.07
CA PHE A 703 -34.09 5.63 24.03
C PHE A 703 -34.16 7.13 24.39
N GLY A 704 -33.88 7.50 25.63
CA GLY A 704 -33.75 8.91 26.02
C GLY A 704 -32.39 9.49 25.62
N ASP A 705 -32.30 10.82 25.49
CA ASP A 705 -31.06 11.54 25.13
C ASP A 705 -29.86 11.17 26.02
N ALA A 706 -30.11 10.70 27.25
CA ALA A 706 -29.07 10.31 28.21
C ALA A 706 -28.45 8.92 27.93
N CYS A 707 -29.14 8.06 27.19
CA CYS A 707 -28.72 6.69 26.89
C CYS A 707 -28.79 6.35 25.39
N ASP A 708 -28.99 7.36 24.54
CA ASP A 708 -29.00 7.28 23.10
C ASP A 708 -27.64 7.71 22.54
N ASN A 709 -26.98 6.87 21.75
CA ASN A 709 -25.73 7.19 21.06
C ASN A 709 -25.91 8.04 19.80
N CYS A 710 -27.15 8.38 19.43
CA CYS A 710 -27.50 9.38 18.43
C CYS A 710 -28.74 10.24 18.83
N PRO A 711 -28.68 11.06 19.90
CA PRO A 711 -29.84 11.79 20.44
C PRO A 711 -30.65 12.66 19.45
N GLY A 712 -30.05 13.04 18.33
CA GLY A 712 -30.70 13.84 17.28
C GLY A 712 -31.30 13.04 16.13
N VAL A 713 -31.07 11.73 16.07
CA VAL A 713 -31.34 10.91 14.88
C VAL A 713 -31.83 9.51 15.25
N THR A 714 -33.08 9.21 14.88
CA THR A 714 -33.76 7.94 15.20
C THR A 714 -32.95 6.71 14.81
N ASN A 715 -32.50 5.96 15.82
CA ASN A 715 -31.64 4.78 15.68
C ASN A 715 -32.00 3.71 16.74
N GLY A 716 -33.24 3.20 16.70
CA GLY A 716 -33.72 2.24 17.70
C GLY A 716 -32.97 0.89 17.80
N ASP A 717 -31.94 0.62 17.00
CA ASP A 717 -31.03 -0.52 17.17
C ASP A 717 -29.72 -0.16 17.91
N GLN A 718 -29.44 1.14 18.10
CA GLN A 718 -28.24 1.68 18.76
C GLN A 718 -26.95 1.06 18.19
N GLN A 719 -26.94 0.77 16.89
CA GLN A 719 -25.79 0.13 16.24
C GLN A 719 -24.59 1.08 16.27
N ASN A 720 -23.46 0.54 16.68
CA ASN A 720 -22.17 1.23 16.75
C ASN A 720 -21.08 0.19 16.44
N SER A 721 -20.50 0.28 15.25
CA SER A 721 -19.62 -0.75 14.68
C SER A 721 -18.16 -0.60 15.07
N ASP A 722 -17.72 0.60 15.42
CA ASP A 722 -16.35 0.95 15.79
C ASP A 722 -16.17 1.18 17.31
N THR A 723 -17.27 1.20 18.05
CA THR A 723 -17.42 1.28 19.51
C THR A 723 -17.06 2.64 20.13
N ASP A 724 -17.18 3.73 19.38
CA ASP A 724 -16.97 5.08 19.92
C ASP A 724 -18.24 5.68 20.58
N GLU A 725 -18.31 7.01 20.79
CA GLU A 725 -19.46 7.65 21.45
C GLU A 725 -20.69 7.84 20.53
N TYR A 726 -20.53 7.71 19.21
CA TYR A 726 -21.55 7.97 18.19
C TYR A 726 -22.08 6.66 17.61
N GLY A 727 -23.39 6.59 17.33
CA GLY A 727 -23.95 5.46 16.59
C GLY A 727 -23.73 5.57 15.08
N ASP A 728 -23.71 4.44 14.37
CA ASP A 728 -23.41 4.35 12.91
C ASP A 728 -24.24 5.33 12.04
N VAL A 729 -25.42 5.75 12.50
CA VAL A 729 -26.35 6.62 11.77
C VAL A 729 -26.01 8.11 11.91
N CYS A 730 -25.32 8.49 12.99
CA CYS A 730 -24.90 9.86 13.27
C CYS A 730 -23.38 10.02 13.29
N ASP A 731 -22.66 8.98 12.91
CA ASP A 731 -21.21 8.93 12.78
C ASP A 731 -20.80 9.12 11.31
N ASN A 732 -19.91 10.09 11.05
CA ASN A 732 -19.33 10.29 9.72
C ASN A 732 -18.13 9.37 9.41
N CYS A 733 -17.69 8.53 10.35
CA CYS A 733 -16.80 7.39 10.12
C CYS A 733 -17.26 6.10 10.82
N PRO A 734 -18.39 5.48 10.40
CA PRO A 734 -19.05 4.35 11.10
C PRO A 734 -18.21 3.10 11.40
N THR A 735 -17.00 2.98 10.85
CA THR A 735 -16.13 1.81 11.01
C THR A 735 -14.76 2.16 11.60
N VAL A 736 -14.49 3.43 11.88
CA VAL A 736 -13.20 3.92 12.35
C VAL A 736 -13.41 5.01 13.39
N THR A 737 -12.91 4.77 14.60
CA THR A 737 -13.15 5.64 15.75
C THR A 737 -12.71 7.09 15.51
N ASN A 738 -13.63 8.03 15.67
CA ASN A 738 -13.40 9.45 15.43
C ASN A 738 -14.24 10.33 16.36
N SER A 739 -13.94 10.27 17.66
CA SER A 739 -14.65 10.99 18.73
C SER A 739 -14.86 12.51 18.54
N ASP A 740 -14.11 13.18 17.66
CA ASP A 740 -14.29 14.61 17.37
C ASP A 740 -15.21 14.91 16.17
N GLN A 741 -15.62 13.87 15.42
CA GLN A 741 -16.45 13.93 14.22
C GLN A 741 -15.96 15.00 13.23
N ALA A 742 -14.63 15.21 13.19
CA ALA A 742 -14.04 16.26 12.36
C ALA A 742 -14.27 15.97 10.88
N ASN A 743 -14.79 16.95 10.16
CA ASN A 743 -15.01 16.92 8.72
C ASN A 743 -14.73 18.35 8.21
N SER A 744 -13.66 18.50 7.43
CA SER A 744 -13.12 19.83 7.08
C SER A 744 -13.76 20.43 5.82
N ASP A 745 -14.23 19.58 4.91
CA ASP A 745 -14.77 19.93 3.59
C ASP A 745 -16.32 19.88 3.54
N ASN A 746 -16.94 19.24 4.54
CA ASN A 746 -18.38 19.03 4.74
C ASN A 746 -19.03 18.08 3.74
N ASP A 747 -18.32 17.04 3.32
CA ASP A 747 -18.88 15.91 2.59
C ASP A 747 -19.56 14.90 3.55
N SER A 748 -19.79 13.65 3.13
CA SER A 748 -20.39 12.60 3.96
C SER A 748 -19.40 11.79 4.81
N TYR A 749 -18.09 11.98 4.65
CA TYR A 749 -17.04 11.22 5.32
C TYR A 749 -16.30 12.09 6.36
N GLY A 750 -15.89 11.51 7.49
CA GLY A 750 -15.05 12.21 8.45
C GLY A 750 -13.58 12.20 8.02
N ASN A 751 -12.80 13.19 8.44
CA ASN A 751 -11.39 13.36 8.07
C ASN A 751 -10.52 12.10 8.23
N VAL A 752 -10.89 11.19 9.15
CA VAL A 752 -10.14 9.97 9.47
C VAL A 752 -10.41 8.83 8.48
N CYS A 753 -11.59 8.83 7.86
CA CYS A 753 -12.03 7.80 6.92
C CYS A 753 -12.25 8.35 5.50
N ASP A 754 -11.81 9.58 5.26
CA ASP A 754 -11.86 10.28 3.99
C ASP A 754 -10.46 10.30 3.37
N ASN A 755 -10.33 9.79 2.15
CA ASN A 755 -9.07 9.83 1.40
C ASN A 755 -8.76 11.20 0.76
N CYS A 756 -9.67 12.19 0.89
CA CYS A 756 -9.41 13.60 0.59
C CYS A 756 -9.97 14.56 1.67
N PRO A 757 -9.38 14.60 2.88
CA PRO A 757 -9.94 15.26 4.08
C PRO A 757 -10.27 16.76 3.99
N VAL A 758 -9.91 17.42 2.90
CA VAL A 758 -10.05 18.87 2.69
C VAL A 758 -10.75 19.21 1.37
N GLU A 759 -11.10 18.23 0.54
CA GLU A 759 -11.76 18.42 -0.77
C GLU A 759 -12.87 17.39 -0.98
N ASP A 760 -14.13 17.89 -1.08
CA ASP A 760 -15.36 17.08 -1.21
C ASP A 760 -15.29 16.02 -2.32
N ASN A 761 -15.31 14.75 -1.91
CA ASN A 761 -15.17 13.56 -2.75
C ASN A 761 -16.08 12.40 -2.29
N GLU A 762 -17.40 12.63 -2.33
CA GLU A 762 -18.45 11.64 -1.98
C GLU A 762 -18.33 10.22 -2.56
N ASP A 763 -17.56 10.00 -3.63
CA ASP A 763 -17.36 8.67 -4.22
C ASP A 763 -16.11 7.94 -3.73
N GLN A 764 -15.23 8.62 -2.98
CA GLN A 764 -14.00 8.09 -2.41
C GLN A 764 -13.17 7.30 -3.44
N GLN A 765 -13.22 7.71 -4.72
CA GLN A 765 -12.47 7.04 -5.78
C GLN A 765 -10.98 7.21 -5.54
N ASN A 766 -10.27 6.11 -5.74
CA ASN A 766 -8.81 6.05 -5.68
C ASN A 766 -8.40 4.97 -6.70
N SER A 767 -7.84 5.41 -7.82
CA SER A 767 -7.66 4.61 -9.03
C SER A 767 -6.31 3.88 -9.06
N ASP A 768 -5.28 4.39 -8.40
CA ASP A 768 -3.96 3.74 -8.23
C ASP A 768 -3.79 3.03 -6.88
N ASN A 769 -4.63 3.34 -5.89
CA ASN A 769 -4.65 2.83 -4.51
C ASN A 769 -3.48 3.32 -3.64
N ASP A 770 -3.02 4.55 -3.83
CA ASP A 770 -2.14 5.22 -2.85
C ASP A 770 -2.95 5.80 -1.67
N SER A 771 -2.36 6.65 -0.82
CA SER A 771 -3.04 7.25 0.33
C SER A 771 -3.98 8.42 0.00
N TYR A 772 -4.01 8.91 -1.23
CA TYR A 772 -4.80 10.06 -1.67
C TYR A 772 -5.97 9.60 -2.57
N GLY A 773 -7.10 10.30 -2.52
CA GLY A 773 -8.21 10.05 -3.45
C GLY A 773 -8.02 10.82 -4.77
N ASP A 774 -8.62 10.32 -5.86
CA ASP A 774 -8.51 10.87 -7.22
C ASP A 774 -8.78 12.40 -7.31
N VAL A 775 -9.51 12.96 -6.35
CA VAL A 775 -9.91 14.38 -6.31
C VAL A 775 -8.81 15.28 -5.74
N CYS A 776 -8.04 14.78 -4.78
CA CYS A 776 -6.98 15.53 -4.09
C CYS A 776 -5.57 15.07 -4.48
N ASP A 777 -5.49 14.04 -5.30
CA ASP A 777 -4.28 13.52 -5.87
C ASP A 777 -3.90 14.30 -7.15
N ASN A 778 -2.65 14.78 -7.21
CA ASN A 778 -2.10 15.42 -8.41
C ASN A 778 -1.61 14.42 -9.48
N CYS A 779 -1.63 13.11 -9.20
CA CYS A 779 -1.45 12.03 -10.17
C CYS A 779 -2.45 10.87 -10.01
N PRO A 780 -3.76 11.09 -10.29
CA PRO A 780 -4.87 10.16 -9.97
C PRO A 780 -4.83 8.73 -10.53
N VAL A 781 -3.82 8.35 -11.30
CA VAL A 781 -3.70 7.01 -11.90
C VAL A 781 -2.28 6.44 -11.76
N ASN A 782 -1.41 7.14 -11.03
CA ASN A 782 0.01 6.90 -10.90
C ASN A 782 0.41 7.16 -9.45
N ASP A 783 0.48 6.08 -8.66
CA ASP A 783 0.90 6.08 -7.24
C ASP A 783 2.06 7.05 -6.96
N ASN A 784 1.79 8.06 -6.14
CA ASN A 784 2.71 9.13 -5.77
C ASN A 784 2.43 9.64 -4.35
N GLU A 785 2.69 8.78 -3.36
CA GLU A 785 2.54 9.07 -1.92
C GLU A 785 3.16 10.40 -1.43
N ASP A 786 4.18 10.94 -2.11
CA ASP A 786 4.84 12.19 -1.73
C ASP A 786 4.15 13.45 -2.28
N GLN A 787 3.22 13.30 -3.22
CA GLN A 787 2.49 14.37 -3.90
C GLN A 787 3.43 15.48 -4.42
N LEU A 788 4.67 15.11 -4.82
CA LEU A 788 5.64 16.07 -5.30
C LEU A 788 5.16 16.72 -6.60
N ASN A 789 5.38 18.04 -6.67
CA ASN A 789 5.08 18.86 -7.84
C ASN A 789 6.10 20.01 -7.88
N SER A 790 7.08 19.87 -8.76
CA SER A 790 8.29 20.67 -8.85
C SER A 790 8.08 22.01 -9.54
N ASP A 791 7.11 22.12 -10.46
CA ASP A 791 6.82 23.32 -11.24
C ASP A 791 5.55 24.09 -10.79
N ASN A 792 4.75 23.46 -9.93
CA ASN A 792 3.44 23.89 -9.40
C ASN A 792 2.32 24.03 -10.44
N ASP A 793 2.29 23.17 -11.45
CA ASP A 793 1.11 22.98 -12.32
C ASP A 793 0.03 22.09 -11.63
N SER A 794 -0.92 21.48 -12.35
CA SER A 794 -1.92 20.58 -11.76
C SER A 794 -1.57 19.09 -11.76
N HIS A 795 -0.40 18.71 -12.29
CA HIS A 795 0.08 17.33 -12.40
C HIS A 795 1.26 17.13 -11.43
N GLY A 796 1.36 15.98 -10.78
CA GLY A 796 2.53 15.64 -9.96
C GLY A 796 3.71 15.19 -10.82
N ASP A 797 4.93 15.23 -10.25
CA ASP A 797 6.19 14.94 -10.95
C ASP A 797 6.17 13.57 -11.66
N VAL A 798 5.43 12.59 -11.12
CA VAL A 798 5.32 11.22 -11.65
C VAL A 798 4.48 11.13 -12.93
N CYS A 799 3.49 12.02 -13.10
CA CYS A 799 2.55 12.00 -14.21
C CYS A 799 2.66 13.23 -15.11
N ASP A 800 3.59 14.13 -14.82
CA ASP A 800 3.89 15.31 -15.61
C ASP A 800 4.96 15.00 -16.69
N ASN A 801 4.62 15.25 -17.96
CA ASN A 801 5.55 15.13 -19.07
C ASN A 801 6.53 16.33 -19.22
N CYS A 802 6.47 17.30 -18.31
CA CYS A 802 7.46 18.38 -18.13
C CYS A 802 7.65 18.78 -16.65
N GLU A 803 8.09 17.85 -15.80
CA GLU A 803 8.34 17.99 -14.34
C GLU A 803 8.78 19.38 -13.80
N PHE A 804 9.58 20.14 -14.56
CA PHE A 804 10.13 21.43 -14.13
C PHE A 804 9.55 22.66 -14.82
N ASP A 805 8.60 22.50 -15.76
CA ASP A 805 8.09 23.55 -16.63
C ASP A 805 6.56 23.49 -16.83
N ASP A 806 5.83 24.36 -16.11
CA ASP A 806 4.35 24.47 -16.12
C ASP A 806 3.72 24.30 -17.51
N ASN A 807 3.05 23.16 -17.69
CA ASN A 807 2.49 22.62 -18.92
C ASN A 807 1.11 21.97 -18.69
N GLU A 808 0.21 22.63 -17.98
CA GLU A 808 -1.16 22.17 -17.62
C GLU A 808 -1.95 21.35 -18.68
N ASP A 809 -1.70 21.51 -19.98
CA ASP A 809 -2.38 20.74 -21.03
C ASP A 809 -1.72 19.40 -21.39
N GLN A 810 -0.55 19.10 -20.80
CA GLN A 810 0.25 17.90 -20.99
C GLN A 810 0.42 17.56 -22.49
N LEU A 811 0.47 18.59 -23.33
CA LEU A 811 0.41 18.42 -24.78
C LEU A 811 1.74 17.87 -25.29
N ASP A 812 1.70 16.63 -25.75
CA ASP A 812 2.80 15.96 -26.45
C ASP A 812 2.38 15.77 -27.93
N SER A 813 2.88 16.66 -28.81
CA SER A 813 2.47 16.70 -30.22
C SER A 813 3.09 15.59 -31.08
N ASP A 814 4.25 15.06 -30.70
CA ASP A 814 4.97 14.04 -31.46
C ASP A 814 4.97 12.64 -30.81
N GLY A 815 4.46 12.53 -29.59
CA GLY A 815 4.13 11.29 -28.90
C GLY A 815 5.35 10.61 -28.27
N ASP A 816 6.39 11.37 -27.92
CA ASP A 816 7.64 10.85 -27.38
C ASP A 816 7.68 10.77 -25.84
N GLY A 817 6.62 11.24 -25.17
CA GLY A 817 6.51 11.25 -23.72
C GLY A 817 7.06 12.51 -23.04
N ILE A 818 7.56 13.49 -23.81
CA ILE A 818 8.02 14.79 -23.33
C ILE A 818 7.03 15.86 -23.81
N GLY A 819 6.59 16.76 -22.92
CA GLY A 819 5.63 17.80 -23.29
C GLY A 819 6.23 18.87 -24.20
N ASP A 820 5.40 19.44 -25.08
CA ASP A 820 5.76 20.47 -26.06
C ASP A 820 6.45 21.71 -25.43
N VAL A 821 6.26 21.95 -24.12
CA VAL A 821 6.79 23.11 -23.38
C VAL A 821 8.27 22.91 -23.01
N CYS A 822 8.64 21.71 -22.58
CA CYS A 822 10.00 21.31 -22.24
C CYS A 822 10.71 20.57 -23.39
N ALA A 823 10.01 20.35 -24.51
CA ALA A 823 10.56 19.81 -25.74
C ALA A 823 11.64 20.73 -26.32
N PHE A 824 12.83 20.20 -26.54
CA PHE A 824 13.96 20.93 -27.09
C PHE A 824 14.49 20.27 -28.36
N THR A 825 15.06 21.06 -29.27
CA THR A 825 15.74 20.51 -30.44
C THR A 825 17.19 20.21 -30.10
N CYS A 826 17.57 18.94 -30.08
CA CYS A 826 18.95 18.54 -29.81
C CYS A 826 19.95 19.23 -30.76
N GLY A 827 20.93 19.93 -30.21
CA GLY A 827 21.90 20.73 -30.97
C GLY A 827 21.47 22.17 -31.27
N ASP A 828 20.35 22.65 -30.72
CA ASP A 828 19.90 24.04 -30.72
C ASP A 828 19.99 24.69 -29.31
N PRO A 829 21.20 24.94 -28.79
CA PRO A 829 21.44 25.55 -27.49
C PRO A 829 20.93 27.00 -27.38
N ASN A 830 20.55 27.62 -28.50
CA ASN A 830 20.07 28.99 -28.53
C ASN A 830 18.53 29.11 -28.66
N ASP A 831 17.86 27.95 -28.83
CA ASP A 831 16.41 27.78 -28.89
C ASP A 831 15.74 28.68 -29.94
N ASP A 832 16.28 28.69 -31.17
CA ASP A 832 15.68 29.41 -32.30
C ASP A 832 14.93 28.50 -33.30
N GLY A 833 14.85 27.20 -32.97
CA GLY A 833 14.21 26.13 -33.73
C GLY A 833 15.04 25.62 -34.91
N TYR A 834 16.33 25.97 -35.00
CA TYR A 834 17.18 25.64 -36.15
C TYR A 834 18.63 25.34 -35.76
N ILE A 835 19.03 24.08 -35.87
CA ILE A 835 20.44 23.68 -35.76
C ILE A 835 21.25 24.29 -36.91
N ASN A 836 22.14 25.24 -36.61
CA ASN A 836 22.96 25.97 -37.57
C ASN A 836 24.29 26.47 -36.96
N ILE A 837 25.03 27.30 -37.72
CA ILE A 837 26.37 27.76 -37.27
C ILE A 837 26.29 28.76 -36.10
N LEU A 838 25.13 29.34 -35.84
CA LEU A 838 24.91 30.26 -34.73
C LEU A 838 24.90 29.51 -33.38
N ASP A 839 24.45 28.26 -33.37
CA ASP A 839 24.48 27.34 -32.22
C ASP A 839 25.89 27.03 -31.75
N VAL A 840 26.74 26.68 -32.71
CA VAL A 840 28.19 26.53 -32.48
C VAL A 840 28.78 27.82 -31.92
N ALA A 841 28.38 28.97 -32.46
CA ALA A 841 28.86 30.26 -31.98
C ALA A 841 28.36 30.58 -30.56
N PHE A 842 27.15 30.14 -30.22
CA PHE A 842 26.53 30.28 -28.91
C PHE A 842 27.29 29.45 -27.87
N LEU A 843 27.52 28.15 -28.11
CA LEU A 843 28.26 27.28 -27.18
C LEU A 843 29.71 27.71 -26.99
N ILE A 844 30.40 28.11 -28.06
CA ILE A 844 31.76 28.67 -27.93
C ILE A 844 31.75 29.93 -27.05
N ASN A 845 30.69 30.74 -27.13
CA ASN A 845 30.55 31.95 -26.32
C ASN A 845 30.27 31.61 -24.86
N TYR A 846 29.39 30.65 -24.58
CA TYR A 846 29.13 30.09 -23.26
C TYR A 846 30.42 29.54 -22.63
N LEU A 847 31.03 28.51 -23.22
CA LEU A 847 32.18 27.78 -22.66
C LEU A 847 33.45 28.63 -22.52
N TYR A 848 33.73 29.52 -23.47
CA TYR A 848 35.05 30.16 -23.56
C TYR A 848 35.04 31.69 -23.46
N LYS A 849 33.86 32.32 -23.41
CA LYS A 849 33.75 33.79 -23.38
C LYS A 849 32.79 34.32 -22.32
N GLY A 850 32.20 33.45 -21.49
CA GLY A 850 31.27 33.84 -20.43
C GLY A 850 29.95 34.39 -20.98
N GLY A 851 29.48 33.81 -22.09
CA GLY A 851 28.12 34.01 -22.58
C GLY A 851 27.07 33.45 -21.60
N PRO A 852 25.78 33.75 -21.83
CA PRO A 852 24.70 33.11 -21.08
C PRO A 852 24.72 31.59 -21.27
N PRO A 853 24.24 30.80 -20.29
CA PRO A 853 24.02 29.37 -20.48
C PRO A 853 22.99 29.11 -21.60
N PRO A 854 23.03 27.92 -22.22
CA PRO A 854 21.96 27.41 -23.08
C PRO A 854 20.58 27.53 -22.43
N VAL A 855 19.53 27.67 -23.25
CA VAL A 855 18.15 27.74 -22.76
C VAL A 855 17.77 26.40 -22.12
N PHE A 856 18.06 25.31 -22.83
CA PHE A 856 18.01 23.94 -22.32
C PHE A 856 19.44 23.40 -22.31
N MET A 857 19.89 22.91 -21.16
CA MET A 857 21.25 22.38 -21.00
C MET A 857 21.42 21.08 -21.81
N GLN A 858 20.35 20.29 -21.87
CA GLN A 858 20.20 19.09 -22.68
C GLN A 858 20.46 19.37 -24.17
N ALA A 859 19.87 20.44 -24.73
CA ALA A 859 20.04 20.81 -26.14
C ALA A 859 21.49 21.14 -26.52
N ALA A 860 22.34 21.42 -25.54
CA ALA A 860 23.74 21.78 -25.71
C ALA A 860 24.72 20.60 -25.59
N ASP A 861 24.31 19.49 -24.99
CA ASP A 861 25.11 18.28 -24.78
C ASP A 861 24.78 17.25 -25.86
N THR A 862 25.39 17.43 -27.03
CA THR A 862 25.03 16.71 -28.26
C THR A 862 25.67 15.33 -28.42
N ASN A 863 26.44 14.89 -27.43
CA ASN A 863 26.87 13.50 -27.25
C ASN A 863 26.28 12.81 -26.03
N SER A 864 25.31 13.42 -25.33
CA SER A 864 24.69 12.84 -24.13
C SER A 864 25.71 12.45 -23.05
N SER A 865 26.74 13.28 -22.87
CA SER A 865 27.82 13.03 -21.90
C SER A 865 27.53 13.59 -20.50
N LEU A 866 26.40 14.27 -20.32
CA LEU A 866 26.03 15.08 -19.17
C LEU A 866 27.01 16.23 -18.89
N THR A 867 27.86 16.57 -19.87
CA THR A 867 28.84 17.63 -19.74
C THR A 867 28.93 18.46 -21.01
N ILE A 868 28.65 19.76 -20.91
CA ILE A 868 28.79 20.67 -22.05
C ILE A 868 30.27 21.02 -22.24
N ASP A 869 30.89 20.53 -23.29
CA ASP A 869 32.29 20.79 -23.62
C ASP A 869 32.57 21.02 -25.13
N ILE A 870 33.82 20.87 -25.55
CA ILE A 870 34.20 21.12 -26.94
C ILE A 870 33.73 20.03 -27.90
N LEU A 871 33.48 18.81 -27.41
CA LEU A 871 33.01 17.68 -28.18
C LEU A 871 31.60 17.93 -28.72
N ASP A 872 30.75 18.63 -27.96
CA ASP A 872 29.41 19.03 -28.41
C ASP A 872 29.45 19.95 -29.61
N ILE A 873 30.33 20.94 -29.54
CA ILE A 873 30.58 21.85 -30.66
C ILE A 873 31.07 21.08 -31.91
N VAL A 874 31.88 20.04 -31.71
CA VAL A 874 32.41 19.22 -32.82
C VAL A 874 31.29 18.41 -33.47
N ILE A 875 30.33 17.92 -32.69
CA ILE A 875 29.20 17.14 -33.19
C ILE A 875 28.25 18.01 -34.01
N ILE A 876 27.85 19.18 -33.50
CA ILE A 876 27.02 20.13 -34.27
C ILE A 876 27.72 20.52 -35.59
N LEU A 877 29.03 20.74 -35.57
CA LEU A 877 29.80 21.02 -36.79
C LEU A 877 29.85 19.85 -37.78
N ASN A 878 29.94 18.62 -37.29
CA ASN A 878 29.94 17.42 -38.13
C ASN A 878 28.57 17.16 -38.75
N TYR A 879 27.50 17.34 -37.98
CA TYR A 879 26.12 17.30 -38.45
C TYR A 879 25.89 18.31 -39.59
N LEU A 880 26.32 19.56 -39.42
CA LEU A 880 26.11 20.63 -40.42
C LEU A 880 26.93 20.48 -41.70
N TYR A 881 28.13 19.90 -41.65
CA TYR A 881 29.10 20.03 -42.75
C TYR A 881 29.75 18.74 -43.24
N ASN A 882 29.60 17.60 -42.55
CA ASN A 882 30.30 16.36 -42.88
C ASN A 882 29.41 15.14 -43.11
N TYR A 883 28.08 15.30 -43.18
CA TYR A 883 27.14 14.15 -43.21
C TYR A 883 27.37 13.20 -42.01
N GLY A 884 27.64 13.75 -40.83
CA GLY A 884 27.78 12.99 -39.58
C GLY A 884 26.43 12.55 -39.01
N PHE A 885 26.47 11.75 -37.94
CA PHE A 885 25.29 11.32 -37.19
C PHE A 885 24.50 12.51 -36.64
N ASP A 886 23.18 12.30 -36.47
CA ASP A 886 22.31 13.28 -35.84
C ASP A 886 22.77 13.52 -34.38
N PRO A 887 22.72 14.77 -33.88
CA PRO A 887 23.02 15.07 -32.47
C PRO A 887 22.20 14.18 -31.53
N ASN A 888 22.82 13.66 -30.48
CA ASN A 888 22.13 12.88 -29.44
C ASN A 888 22.24 13.61 -28.10
N CYS A 889 21.11 13.99 -27.54
CA CYS A 889 21.05 14.79 -26.32
C CYS A 889 20.38 13.99 -25.21
N PRO A 890 20.77 14.22 -23.94
CA PRO A 890 20.15 13.54 -22.82
C PRO A 890 18.72 14.07 -22.63
N THR A 891 17.79 13.19 -22.25
CA THR A 891 16.40 13.58 -21.95
C THR A 891 16.25 14.20 -20.57
N THR A 892 17.17 13.92 -19.64
CA THR A 892 17.20 14.47 -18.28
C THR A 892 18.52 15.20 -18.00
N TRP A 893 18.50 16.19 -17.10
CA TRP A 893 19.70 16.94 -16.68
C TRP A 893 19.75 17.02 -15.16
N ILE A 894 20.69 16.31 -14.54
CA ILE A 894 20.88 16.30 -13.08
C ILE A 894 22.05 17.23 -12.76
N ASP A 895 21.81 18.26 -11.95
CA ASP A 895 22.76 19.35 -11.65
C ASP A 895 23.67 19.05 -10.45
#